data_AF-A0AAD5VU34-F1
#
_entry.id   AF-A0AAD5VU34-F1
#
_cell.length_a   1.000
_cell.length_b   1.000
_cell.length_c   1.000
_cell.angle_alpha   90.00
_cell.angle_beta   90.00
_cell.angle_gamma   90.00
#
_symmetry.space_group_name_H-M   'P 1'
#
loop_
_entity.id
_entity.type
_entity.pdbx_description
1 polymer ?
#
loop_
_entity_poly.entity_id
_entity_poly.type
_entity_poly.pdbx_seq_one_letter_code
_entity_poly.pdbx_strand_id
1 'polypeptide(L)'
;MERCSFFSPAHCFLFVVAKKASTFAGATTTFLFPPAGVTATIPDPNFPDATEVDFHGPTATGDEAAAMVTAPALGPNYNQFPLVKPTIKGKGVHNFDIFHYLGNLSPWRSIPSENFGLRWASPTVPSDCEIVQAHLLHRHGARYPPTNDSLNNFPTKLHKAAASRRGFKARHKLKFLATWKYKLGSELLTPFGRSQLFDLGIGFRMRYGSLLKGFDDLPVFRTTSQTRMVDSALNFAAGFFGLPDYGRDYHQLIEIENSTFKSTLASHIDCSNFGKVAIQGFTKAEEWKKIYLKDARQRLQADLDGFDLTIDDCYNMQSLCAFETVALGYSNFCSLFKKKEWEGFAYANSLQFWHAAGPGSPVGAAMGIGWVQELVSRLTKTRITKFDTSVNETIVNSTMYFPFGQPIYVDATHDITIASILVAMNFTNFAKSGPLPLRHIPKNWSYKLDEVIPFAVNLVGQVLSCPSRSHKETSPGEPTHIRWVLNDGVLPLDGVNGCGYNKDGMCNLGAFVEAMKQKIDEVDYQCACFGDYKFPVPDRIVDGQLPRLFVREQAPLDSGIKKQVMKFPSTQRIAARFGSGPLTRRHLAISISKSQMASVLPSPRTGYFLAWASADFSSLSYFGSHSSWRKRPQPLRELPQHSYSQTQVLQQPYRTLSFQMSPKWVFMVQQLPVMRQLLWPLLLPLALTIINFPLLDQPSKVLKGRMILISSNTFGDLSPWRSIPSESFGLPEALPIIPEDCEIVQAHLLHRHGARYPSTDDSLHDFAARVHKAAVSSRGFKANRKLKFLATWKNKLGSELLTPFGRSQLFDLGIGFRMRYGSLLKGFDDLPVFRTTSQARMVDSALNFAAGFFGLPNYGRDYRQLIEIENSAFNTTLASIKACPNFGKFGLKGFAKADEWKTIYLKGARQRLQADLDGFELTTDDCYNMQTLCAYETVALGYSEFCGLFNKEEWEGFAYVGSLQFWYAAGPGSPMGAAMGIGWIQELVSRLTETRITKFDTSVNETIVNNTMYFPFGQPIYVDATHDGTIASILLVMNFTNFAESGPLPLHRIPENWSYKIDEIAPFAANLVGQVLSCPARSHKKTSPGKPTHIRWVLNDGVLPLDGVNGCGYDADGMCSLDAFVDAMKQKIDEVDYQCACFEEYKSSVPDDIVDGQLPSFKTILFGFRNR
;
A
#
# COMPACT_ATOMS: atom_id res chain seq x y z
N MET A 1 24.53 -38.31 -59.49
CA MET A 1 23.12 -37.90 -59.66
C MET A 1 22.69 -37.20 -58.38
N GLU A 2 22.41 -35.90 -58.41
CA GLU A 2 21.08 -35.26 -58.65
C GLU A 2 20.23 -35.15 -57.36
N ARG A 3 19.61 -34.01 -57.00
CA ARG A 3 19.61 -32.62 -57.54
C ARG A 3 19.12 -31.63 -56.45
N CYS A 4 19.67 -30.40 -56.46
CA CYS A 4 19.00 -29.08 -56.18
C CYS A 4 18.23 -28.83 -54.83
N SER A 5 18.18 -27.62 -54.25
CA SER A 5 18.79 -26.31 -54.59
C SER A 5 18.83 -25.32 -53.40
N PHE A 6 19.84 -24.43 -53.42
CA PHE A 6 19.94 -23.04 -52.90
C PHE A 6 18.91 -22.47 -51.90
N PHE A 7 19.39 -21.86 -50.78
CA PHE A 7 19.78 -20.43 -50.75
C PHE A 7 20.62 -20.08 -49.49
N SER A 8 21.16 -18.84 -49.42
CA SER A 8 22.22 -18.41 -48.47
C SER A 8 21.71 -17.59 -47.27
N PRO A 9 22.31 -17.71 -46.06
CA PRO A 9 21.98 -16.87 -44.90
C PRO A 9 22.65 -15.48 -44.97
N ALA A 10 21.95 -14.51 -45.53
CA ALA A 10 22.36 -13.11 -45.45
C ALA A 10 22.35 -12.60 -44.00
N HIS A 11 23.40 -11.89 -43.57
CA HIS A 11 23.45 -11.29 -42.24
C HIS A 11 22.42 -10.16 -42.10
N CYS A 12 21.35 -10.42 -41.35
CA CYS A 12 20.34 -9.41 -41.06
C CYS A 12 20.84 -8.46 -39.95
N PHE A 13 21.61 -7.44 -40.35
CA PHE A 13 21.89 -6.29 -39.49
C PHE A 13 20.56 -5.57 -39.20
N LEU A 14 20.06 -5.73 -37.97
CA LEU A 14 19.01 -4.88 -37.43
C LEU A 14 19.55 -3.45 -37.31
N PHE A 15 19.31 -2.64 -38.33
CA PHE A 15 19.48 -1.19 -38.26
C PHE A 15 18.52 -0.63 -37.21
N VAL A 16 19.02 -0.47 -35.98
CA VAL A 16 18.31 0.22 -34.91
C VAL A 16 18.24 1.70 -35.29
N VAL A 17 17.13 2.09 -35.91
CA VAL A 17 16.84 3.50 -36.22
C VAL A 17 16.72 4.25 -34.90
N ALA A 18 17.76 5.01 -34.57
CA ALA A 18 17.81 5.80 -33.35
C ALA A 18 16.66 6.83 -33.34
N LYS A 19 15.79 6.76 -32.32
CA LYS A 19 14.72 7.74 -32.16
C LYS A 19 15.31 9.10 -31.79
N LYS A 20 14.89 10.14 -32.52
CA LYS A 20 15.09 11.55 -32.10
C LYS A 20 14.25 11.82 -30.85
N ALA A 21 14.78 12.58 -29.91
CA ALA A 21 14.05 13.05 -28.74
C ALA A 21 12.81 13.90 -29.14
N SER A 22 11.73 13.73 -28.39
CA SER A 22 10.51 14.52 -28.51
C SER A 22 10.70 15.87 -27.83
N THR A 23 10.09 16.95 -28.33
CA THR A 23 10.25 18.30 -27.76
C THR A 23 9.78 18.43 -26.30
N PHE A 24 8.94 17.52 -25.80
CA PHE A 24 8.51 17.47 -24.40
C PHE A 24 9.37 16.54 -23.51
N ALA A 25 10.40 15.88 -24.03
CA ALA A 25 11.25 15.03 -23.22
C ALA A 25 11.89 15.83 -22.07
N GLY A 26 12.06 15.24 -20.89
CA GLY A 26 12.59 15.90 -19.69
C GLY A 26 11.72 17.00 -19.07
N ALA A 27 10.60 17.39 -19.69
CA ALA A 27 9.74 18.45 -19.16
C ALA A 27 9.05 18.01 -17.87
N THR A 28 8.99 18.90 -16.87
CA THR A 28 8.19 18.70 -15.66
C THR A 28 6.70 18.87 -15.95
N THR A 29 5.87 18.09 -15.28
CA THR A 29 4.41 18.22 -15.29
C THR A 29 3.87 18.10 -13.87
N THR A 30 2.81 18.86 -13.56
CA THR A 30 2.12 18.86 -12.26
C THR A 30 0.61 18.65 -12.44
N PHE A 31 -0.10 18.34 -11.35
CA PHE A 31 -1.55 18.24 -11.31
C PHE A 31 -2.12 18.79 -10.00
N LEU A 32 -3.33 19.34 -10.06
CA LEU A 32 -4.10 19.86 -8.92
C LEU A 32 -5.49 19.21 -8.93
N PHE A 33 -5.94 18.77 -7.76
CA PHE A 33 -7.29 18.27 -7.52
C PHE A 33 -7.90 18.97 -6.29
N PRO A 34 -9.19 19.33 -6.30
CA PRO A 34 -10.08 19.35 -7.48
C PRO A 34 -9.59 20.33 -8.57
N PRO A 35 -9.97 20.13 -9.84
CA PRO A 35 -9.54 21.01 -10.94
C PRO A 35 -9.96 22.48 -10.75
N ALA A 36 -9.11 23.39 -11.19
CA ALA A 36 -9.37 24.83 -11.09
C ALA A 36 -10.61 25.24 -11.91
N GLY A 37 -11.69 25.61 -11.22
CA GLY A 37 -12.98 25.97 -11.82
C GLY A 37 -14.16 25.08 -11.42
N VAL A 38 -13.93 24.00 -10.67
CA VAL A 38 -15.01 23.23 -10.01
C VAL A 38 -15.85 24.17 -9.15
N THR A 39 -17.18 24.06 -9.25
CA THR A 39 -18.14 25.00 -8.63
C THR A 39 -18.59 24.61 -7.22
N ALA A 40 -18.04 23.53 -6.66
CA ALA A 40 -18.15 23.20 -5.25
C ALA A 40 -17.60 24.34 -4.37
N THR A 41 -18.21 24.56 -3.20
CA THR A 41 -17.84 25.65 -2.30
C THR A 41 -16.60 25.25 -1.48
N ILE A 42 -15.44 25.83 -1.82
CA ILE A 42 -14.15 25.50 -1.20
C ILE A 42 -13.48 26.80 -0.71
N PRO A 43 -13.06 26.89 0.57
CA PRO A 43 -13.39 25.95 1.66
C PRO A 43 -14.88 25.98 2.01
N ASP A 44 -15.37 24.91 2.64
CA ASP A 44 -16.70 24.88 3.24
C ASP A 44 -16.73 25.86 4.43
N PRO A 45 -17.64 26.86 4.48
CA PRO A 45 -17.71 27.83 5.57
C PRO A 45 -18.03 27.21 6.96
N ASN A 46 -18.32 25.91 7.05
CA ASN A 46 -18.49 25.18 8.32
C ASN A 46 -17.17 24.61 8.87
N PHE A 47 -16.07 24.58 8.09
CA PHE A 47 -14.79 23.99 8.49
C PHE A 47 -13.60 24.81 7.95
N PRO A 48 -12.83 25.53 8.80
CA PRO A 48 -11.61 26.23 8.40
C PRO A 48 -10.45 25.27 8.02
N ASP A 49 -9.29 25.82 7.70
CA ASP A 49 -8.21 25.11 7.00
C ASP A 49 -6.84 25.20 7.70
N ALA A 50 -5.97 24.20 7.48
CA ALA A 50 -4.62 24.15 8.07
C ALA A 50 -3.63 25.20 7.49
N THR A 51 -4.00 25.86 6.39
CA THR A 51 -3.25 27.02 5.85
C THR A 51 -3.25 28.24 6.77
N GLU A 52 -4.08 28.28 7.84
CA GLU A 52 -4.04 29.31 8.90
C GLU A 52 -2.76 29.27 9.79
N VAL A 53 -1.80 28.38 9.49
CA VAL A 53 -0.49 28.30 10.14
C VAL A 53 0.62 28.71 9.15
N ASP A 54 1.06 29.97 9.22
CA ASP A 54 1.83 30.74 8.21
C ASP A 54 3.25 30.23 7.80
N PHE A 55 3.62 28.96 8.00
CA PHE A 55 5.01 28.48 7.87
C PHE A 55 5.23 27.19 7.04
N HIS A 56 4.32 26.85 6.12
CA HIS A 56 4.36 25.60 5.34
C HIS A 56 5.51 25.44 4.32
N GLY A 57 6.03 26.55 3.78
CA GLY A 57 7.07 26.55 2.73
C GLY A 57 6.57 26.26 1.30
N PRO A 58 7.45 26.31 0.27
CA PRO A 58 7.06 26.19 -1.13
C PRO A 58 6.91 24.72 -1.58
N THR A 59 5.72 24.15 -1.38
CA THR A 59 5.37 22.78 -1.81
C THR A 59 4.69 22.74 -3.18
N ALA A 60 4.95 21.70 -3.98
CA ALA A 60 4.24 21.47 -5.25
C ALA A 60 3.92 19.98 -5.46
N THR A 61 2.70 19.68 -5.90
CA THR A 61 2.28 18.32 -6.31
C THR A 61 2.88 17.93 -7.66
N GLY A 62 3.20 16.64 -7.83
CA GLY A 62 3.61 16.07 -9.12
C GLY A 62 2.45 15.94 -10.11
N ASP A 63 2.73 15.42 -11.30
CA ASP A 63 1.66 14.92 -12.18
C ASP A 63 1.32 13.47 -11.84
N GLU A 64 0.06 13.13 -12.09
CA GLU A 64 -0.56 11.94 -11.57
C GLU A 64 0.07 10.64 -12.04
N ALA A 65 0.11 9.70 -11.10
CA ALA A 65 0.46 8.33 -11.36
C ALA A 65 -0.60 7.67 -12.27
N ALA A 66 -0.09 6.87 -13.20
CA ALA A 66 -0.87 6.21 -14.25
C ALA A 66 -0.37 4.78 -14.42
N ALA A 67 0.03 4.13 -13.33
CA ALA A 67 0.90 2.96 -13.35
C ALA A 67 0.30 1.81 -14.18
N MET A 68 -1.03 1.68 -14.26
CA MET A 68 -1.66 0.65 -15.09
C MET A 68 -1.44 0.87 -16.58
N VAL A 69 -1.21 2.10 -17.05
CA VAL A 69 -0.92 2.41 -18.46
C VAL A 69 0.58 2.50 -18.71
N THR A 70 1.33 3.11 -17.80
CA THR A 70 2.71 3.55 -18.07
C THR A 70 3.79 2.67 -17.45
N ALA A 71 3.46 1.77 -16.51
CA ALA A 71 4.44 0.84 -15.94
C ALA A 71 4.67 -0.38 -16.85
N PRO A 72 5.93 -0.87 -16.97
CA PRO A 72 6.25 -2.06 -17.78
C PRO A 72 5.69 -3.36 -17.18
N ALA A 73 5.34 -3.37 -15.90
CA ALA A 73 4.67 -4.46 -15.19
C ALA A 73 3.87 -3.89 -14.00
N LEU A 74 2.87 -4.63 -13.52
CA LEU A 74 2.23 -4.33 -12.23
C LEU A 74 3.16 -4.73 -11.08
N GLY A 75 3.27 -3.88 -10.05
CA GLY A 75 3.74 -4.28 -8.72
C GLY A 75 2.62 -5.02 -7.95
N PRO A 76 2.75 -6.34 -7.71
CA PRO A 76 1.73 -7.12 -6.99
C PRO A 76 1.84 -6.90 -5.48
N ASN A 77 0.70 -6.90 -4.78
CA ASN A 77 0.67 -6.93 -3.33
C ASN A 77 0.61 -8.38 -2.82
N TYR A 78 1.66 -8.78 -2.12
CA TYR A 78 1.75 -10.02 -1.35
C TYR A 78 1.99 -9.77 0.15
N ASN A 79 2.02 -8.50 0.59
CA ASN A 79 2.25 -8.13 1.97
C ASN A 79 0.97 -8.35 2.78
N GLN A 80 1.13 -8.82 4.02
CA GLN A 80 0.05 -8.92 5.01
C GLN A 80 0.42 -8.22 6.33
N PHE A 81 1.40 -7.30 6.32
CA PHE A 81 1.75 -6.52 7.51
C PHE A 81 0.51 -5.81 8.11
N PRO A 82 0.37 -5.72 9.45
CA PRO A 82 1.25 -6.23 10.50
C PRO A 82 0.91 -7.67 10.96
N LEU A 83 0.24 -8.49 10.14
CA LEU A 83 -0.17 -9.85 10.51
C LEU A 83 1.01 -10.82 10.54
N VAL A 84 1.08 -11.62 11.60
CA VAL A 84 2.04 -12.72 11.75
C VAL A 84 1.57 -13.90 10.90
N LYS A 85 2.29 -14.17 9.82
CA LYS A 85 2.04 -15.30 8.90
C LYS A 85 1.95 -16.64 9.66
N PRO A 86 0.80 -17.34 9.65
CA PRO A 86 0.64 -18.56 10.44
C PRO A 86 1.52 -19.72 9.94
N THR A 87 2.39 -20.25 10.80
CA THR A 87 3.33 -21.34 10.45
C THR A 87 2.91 -22.70 11.01
N ILE A 88 3.13 -23.76 10.21
CA ILE A 88 3.00 -25.16 10.67
C ILE A 88 4.39 -25.78 10.79
N LYS A 89 4.83 -26.04 12.02
CA LYS A 89 6.07 -26.79 12.27
C LYS A 89 5.90 -28.27 11.88
N GLY A 90 6.65 -28.73 10.88
CA GLY A 90 6.68 -30.12 10.41
C GLY A 90 7.63 -30.34 9.22
N LYS A 91 8.15 -31.56 9.05
CA LYS A 91 9.06 -31.89 7.93
C LYS A 91 8.31 -31.84 6.59
N GLY A 92 8.85 -31.12 5.61
CA GLY A 92 8.34 -31.06 4.23
C GLY A 92 7.26 -30.01 3.94
N VAL A 93 7.08 -29.00 4.80
CA VAL A 93 5.94 -28.06 4.76
C VAL A 93 6.26 -26.72 4.05
N HIS A 94 7.43 -26.58 3.41
CA HIS A 94 8.00 -25.32 2.90
C HIS A 94 7.11 -24.47 1.95
N ASN A 95 6.07 -25.05 1.33
CA ASN A 95 5.18 -24.36 0.39
C ASN A 95 3.70 -24.37 0.85
N PHE A 96 3.43 -24.23 2.15
CA PHE A 96 2.06 -24.13 2.68
C PHE A 96 1.87 -22.82 3.44
N ASP A 97 0.97 -21.99 2.91
CA ASP A 97 0.54 -20.72 3.49
C ASP A 97 -0.94 -20.81 3.87
N ILE A 98 -1.27 -20.60 5.15
CA ILE A 98 -2.65 -20.71 5.65
C ILE A 98 -3.56 -19.62 5.04
N PHE A 99 -3.03 -18.43 4.70
CA PHE A 99 -3.85 -17.35 4.14
C PHE A 99 -4.49 -17.71 2.78
N HIS A 100 -3.94 -18.69 2.05
CA HIS A 100 -4.54 -19.20 0.80
C HIS A 100 -5.64 -20.26 1.02
N TYR A 101 -6.08 -20.48 2.26
CA TYR A 101 -7.09 -21.50 2.59
C TYR A 101 -8.15 -21.03 3.61
N LEU A 102 -8.29 -19.72 3.85
CA LEU A 102 -9.31 -19.15 4.74
C LEU A 102 -10.63 -18.79 4.02
N GLY A 103 -10.72 -19.04 2.71
CA GLY A 103 -11.92 -18.77 1.92
C GLY A 103 -12.22 -17.27 1.80
N ASN A 104 -13.48 -16.87 2.00
CA ASN A 104 -13.84 -15.44 2.00
C ASN A 104 -13.36 -14.70 3.27
N LEU A 105 -12.69 -15.38 4.21
CA LEU A 105 -12.01 -14.79 5.36
C LEU A 105 -10.50 -14.61 5.14
N SER A 106 -9.99 -14.95 3.96
CA SER A 106 -8.60 -14.66 3.57
C SER A 106 -8.36 -13.14 3.51
N PRO A 107 -7.20 -12.65 3.97
CA PRO A 107 -6.66 -11.35 3.59
C PRO A 107 -6.56 -11.21 2.06
N TRP A 108 -6.59 -9.97 1.57
CA TRP A 108 -6.38 -9.70 0.15
C TRP A 108 -4.96 -10.05 -0.29
N ARG A 109 -4.81 -10.36 -1.58
CA ARG A 109 -3.54 -10.59 -2.28
C ARG A 109 -3.75 -10.46 -3.78
N SER A 110 -2.72 -10.10 -4.55
CA SER A 110 -2.76 -10.20 -6.01
C SER A 110 -2.89 -11.66 -6.47
N ILE A 111 -3.75 -11.89 -7.46
CA ILE A 111 -4.03 -13.18 -8.09
C ILE A 111 -3.49 -13.15 -9.52
N PRO A 112 -2.58 -14.06 -9.92
CA PRO A 112 -2.13 -14.14 -11.31
C PRO A 112 -3.28 -14.46 -12.27
N SER A 113 -3.32 -13.80 -13.43
CA SER A 113 -4.29 -14.07 -14.50
C SER A 113 -4.31 -15.54 -14.98
N GLU A 114 -3.24 -16.30 -14.75
CA GLU A 114 -3.21 -17.73 -15.06
C GLU A 114 -4.19 -18.57 -14.20
N ASN A 115 -4.55 -18.12 -12.99
CA ASN A 115 -5.57 -18.75 -12.14
C ASN A 115 -6.98 -18.68 -12.77
N PHE A 116 -7.27 -17.62 -13.53
CA PHE A 116 -8.54 -17.45 -14.26
C PHE A 116 -8.49 -17.99 -15.69
N GLY A 117 -7.34 -18.51 -16.14
CA GLY A 117 -7.11 -19.12 -17.44
C GLY A 117 -6.37 -18.25 -18.46
N LEU A 118 -6.09 -16.98 -18.17
CA LEU A 118 -5.41 -16.04 -19.07
C LEU A 118 -3.92 -15.92 -18.72
N ARG A 119 -3.16 -16.98 -19.00
CA ARG A 119 -1.76 -17.12 -18.55
C ARG A 119 -0.80 -15.97 -18.87
N TRP A 120 -1.05 -15.24 -19.95
CA TRP A 120 -0.17 -14.17 -20.43
C TRP A 120 -0.79 -12.77 -20.34
N ALA A 121 -2.00 -12.63 -19.76
CA ALA A 121 -2.66 -11.35 -19.62
C ALA A 121 -2.09 -10.55 -18.46
N SER A 122 -1.54 -9.36 -18.75
CA SER A 122 -1.23 -8.37 -17.71
C SER A 122 -2.47 -7.54 -17.37
N PRO A 123 -2.69 -7.19 -16.08
CA PRO A 123 -3.67 -6.19 -15.71
C PRO A 123 -3.25 -4.77 -16.14
N THR A 124 -1.96 -4.53 -16.43
CA THR A 124 -1.52 -3.30 -17.11
C THR A 124 -2.11 -3.24 -18.52
N VAL A 125 -2.50 -2.05 -18.96
CA VAL A 125 -3.16 -1.77 -20.23
C VAL A 125 -2.22 -2.14 -21.39
N PRO A 126 -2.73 -2.76 -22.48
CA PRO A 126 -1.91 -3.07 -23.65
C PRO A 126 -1.25 -1.82 -24.23
N SER A 127 0.00 -1.95 -24.70
CA SER A 127 0.86 -0.84 -25.12
C SER A 127 0.36 -0.01 -26.31
N ASP A 128 -0.69 -0.46 -26.99
CA ASP A 128 -1.40 0.21 -28.06
C ASP A 128 -2.74 0.84 -27.62
N CYS A 129 -3.21 0.62 -26.40
CA CYS A 129 -4.46 1.16 -25.86
C CYS A 129 -4.26 2.25 -24.79
N GLU A 130 -5.24 3.14 -24.66
CA GLU A 130 -5.32 4.13 -23.58
C GLU A 130 -6.49 3.82 -22.64
N ILE A 131 -6.34 4.10 -21.33
CA ILE A 131 -7.46 4.01 -20.37
C ILE A 131 -8.34 5.25 -20.50
N VAL A 132 -9.65 5.07 -20.63
CA VAL A 132 -10.62 6.18 -20.71
C VAL A 132 -11.47 6.27 -19.43
N GLN A 133 -11.80 5.13 -18.83
CA GLN A 133 -12.64 5.07 -17.64
C GLN A 133 -12.36 3.80 -16.82
N ALA A 134 -12.48 3.90 -15.50
CA ALA A 134 -12.31 2.80 -14.55
C ALA A 134 -13.55 2.66 -13.64
N HIS A 135 -14.05 1.44 -13.48
CA HIS A 135 -15.14 1.11 -12.54
C HIS A 135 -14.59 0.19 -11.46
N LEU A 136 -14.48 0.67 -10.22
CA LEU A 136 -14.11 -0.14 -9.05
C LEU A 136 -15.37 -0.60 -8.31
N LEU A 137 -15.51 -1.91 -8.15
CA LEU A 137 -16.42 -2.54 -7.21
C LEU A 137 -15.58 -3.26 -6.15
N HIS A 138 -15.71 -2.88 -4.87
CA HIS A 138 -14.90 -3.50 -3.80
C HIS A 138 -15.71 -3.92 -2.58
N ARG A 139 -15.19 -4.91 -1.85
CA ARG A 139 -15.73 -5.34 -0.56
C ARG A 139 -15.17 -4.49 0.58
N HIS A 140 -15.84 -4.53 1.73
CA HIS A 140 -15.21 -4.23 3.01
C HIS A 140 -13.93 -5.03 3.28
N GLY A 141 -13.06 -4.46 4.12
CA GLY A 141 -11.82 -5.09 4.60
C GLY A 141 -12.06 -6.15 5.68
N ALA A 142 -10.98 -6.65 6.27
CA ALA A 142 -11.06 -7.59 7.37
C ALA A 142 -11.85 -7.02 8.56
N ARG A 143 -12.72 -7.85 9.13
CA ARG A 143 -13.66 -7.44 10.17
C ARG A 143 -13.76 -8.48 11.28
N TYR A 144 -14.28 -8.05 12.41
CA TYR A 144 -14.68 -8.93 13.48
C TYR A 144 -15.80 -9.91 13.04
N PRO A 145 -16.00 -11.02 13.78
CA PRO A 145 -17.11 -11.96 13.53
C PRO A 145 -18.49 -11.28 13.53
N PRO A 146 -19.50 -11.85 12.87
CA PRO A 146 -20.89 -11.41 13.04
C PRO A 146 -21.41 -11.62 14.47
N THR A 147 -22.37 -10.80 14.88
CA THR A 147 -22.92 -10.76 16.25
C THR A 147 -23.65 -12.05 16.59
N ASN A 148 -24.40 -12.58 15.63
CA ASN A 148 -25.20 -13.80 15.76
C ASN A 148 -24.51 -15.02 15.13
N ASP A 149 -23.18 -15.02 15.02
CA ASP A 149 -22.44 -16.16 14.49
C ASP A 149 -22.41 -17.35 15.49
N SER A 150 -22.60 -18.54 14.93
CA SER A 150 -22.26 -19.83 15.53
C SER A 150 -20.89 -19.88 16.23
N LEU A 151 -19.92 -19.07 15.77
CA LEU A 151 -18.60 -18.87 16.38
C LEU A 151 -18.68 -18.54 17.87
N ASN A 152 -19.65 -17.70 18.26
CA ASN A 152 -19.79 -17.17 19.62
C ASN A 152 -20.25 -18.23 20.64
N ASN A 153 -20.73 -19.38 20.16
CA ASN A 153 -21.09 -20.52 21.00
C ASN A 153 -19.87 -21.25 21.56
N PHE A 154 -18.78 -21.38 20.81
CA PHE A 154 -17.58 -22.12 21.28
C PHE A 154 -16.90 -21.44 22.49
N PRO A 155 -16.62 -20.13 22.51
CA PRO A 155 -16.11 -19.43 23.70
C PRO A 155 -17.04 -19.57 24.90
N THR A 156 -18.35 -19.42 24.67
CA THR A 156 -19.39 -19.54 25.70
C THR A 156 -19.42 -20.95 26.31
N LYS A 157 -19.32 -21.99 25.47
CA LYS A 157 -19.26 -23.39 25.89
C LYS A 157 -17.97 -23.69 26.68
N LEU A 158 -16.82 -23.23 26.19
CA LEU A 158 -15.52 -23.41 26.85
C LEU A 158 -15.47 -22.73 28.21
N HIS A 159 -15.97 -21.49 28.32
CA HIS A 159 -16.06 -20.77 29.59
C HIS A 159 -16.98 -21.48 30.60
N LYS A 160 -18.16 -21.97 30.17
CA LYS A 160 -19.06 -22.74 31.02
C LYS A 160 -18.43 -24.03 31.56
N ALA A 161 -17.60 -24.71 30.77
CA ALA A 161 -16.85 -25.87 31.23
C ALA A 161 -15.73 -25.49 32.21
N ALA A 162 -14.98 -24.42 31.93
CA ALA A 162 -13.94 -23.88 32.80
C ALA A 162 -14.47 -23.49 34.20
N ALA A 163 -15.65 -22.84 34.23
CA ALA A 163 -16.31 -22.41 35.47
C ALA A 163 -17.07 -23.53 36.21
N SER A 164 -17.12 -24.74 35.66
CA SER A 164 -17.78 -25.88 36.30
C SER A 164 -16.94 -26.46 37.45
N ARG A 165 -17.57 -27.12 38.43
CA ARG A 165 -16.86 -27.82 39.53
C ARG A 165 -15.89 -28.91 39.06
N ARG A 166 -16.02 -29.41 37.83
CA ARG A 166 -15.08 -30.38 37.22
C ARG A 166 -13.91 -29.68 36.51
N GLY A 167 -14.12 -28.46 36.02
CA GLY A 167 -13.23 -27.81 35.06
C GLY A 167 -13.04 -28.63 33.77
N PHE A 168 -12.02 -28.27 33.01
CA PHE A 168 -11.46 -29.11 31.95
C PHE A 168 -9.93 -29.03 31.98
N LYS A 169 -9.24 -29.97 31.33
CA LYS A 169 -7.78 -30.03 31.22
C LYS A 169 -7.40 -30.11 29.75
N ALA A 170 -6.48 -29.25 29.31
CA ALA A 170 -5.95 -29.23 27.96
C ALA A 170 -4.46 -29.59 27.91
N ARG A 171 -4.04 -30.33 26.87
CA ARG A 171 -2.69 -30.88 26.72
C ARG A 171 -2.05 -30.47 25.38
N HIS A 172 -0.76 -30.77 25.24
CA HIS A 172 0.05 -30.58 24.02
C HIS A 172 -0.23 -29.24 23.29
N LYS A 173 -0.80 -29.28 22.08
CA LYS A 173 -1.08 -28.06 21.29
C LYS A 173 -2.28 -27.27 21.81
N LEU A 174 -3.20 -27.89 22.53
CA LEU A 174 -4.37 -27.23 23.11
C LEU A 174 -4.11 -26.61 24.49
N LYS A 175 -2.90 -26.74 25.07
CA LYS A 175 -2.57 -26.22 26.41
C LYS A 175 -2.99 -24.76 26.64
N PHE A 176 -2.96 -23.94 25.60
CA PHE A 176 -3.33 -22.52 25.68
C PHE A 176 -4.81 -22.29 26.01
N LEU A 177 -5.71 -23.24 25.72
CA LEU A 177 -7.14 -23.12 26.03
C LEU A 177 -7.42 -22.97 27.53
N ALA A 178 -6.52 -23.42 28.41
CA ALA A 178 -6.65 -23.27 29.86
C ALA A 178 -6.53 -21.81 30.34
N THR A 179 -5.90 -20.93 29.55
CA THR A 179 -5.70 -19.49 29.87
C THR A 179 -6.21 -18.55 28.76
N TRP A 180 -6.67 -19.10 27.63
CA TRP A 180 -7.20 -18.35 26.51
C TRP A 180 -8.44 -17.53 26.89
N LYS A 181 -8.52 -16.33 26.32
CA LYS A 181 -9.66 -15.42 26.47
C LYS A 181 -10.08 -14.98 25.07
N TYR A 182 -11.37 -15.05 24.79
CA TYR A 182 -11.93 -14.48 23.56
C TYR A 182 -11.82 -12.95 23.63
N LYS A 183 -11.10 -12.34 22.68
CA LYS A 183 -10.80 -10.90 22.63
C LYS A 183 -11.46 -10.17 21.45
N LEU A 184 -12.28 -10.85 20.66
CA LEU A 184 -12.86 -10.29 19.44
C LEU A 184 -14.08 -9.42 19.76
N GLY A 185 -14.20 -8.28 19.07
CA GLY A 185 -15.43 -7.52 18.97
C GLY A 185 -16.42 -8.19 17.99
N SER A 186 -17.32 -7.40 17.40
CA SER A 186 -18.30 -7.87 16.43
C SER A 186 -18.53 -6.85 15.30
N GLU A 187 -18.86 -7.34 14.10
CA GLU A 187 -19.24 -6.63 12.84
C GLU A 187 -18.24 -5.62 12.24
N LEU A 188 -17.59 -4.80 13.07
CA LEU A 188 -16.73 -3.67 12.69
C LEU A 188 -15.44 -4.12 11.99
N LEU A 189 -14.81 -3.21 11.23
CA LEU A 189 -13.47 -3.44 10.70
C LEU A 189 -12.46 -3.67 11.83
N THR A 190 -11.49 -4.56 11.58
CA THR A 190 -10.28 -4.63 12.42
C THR A 190 -9.29 -3.54 11.98
N PRO A 191 -8.23 -3.24 12.76
CA PRO A 191 -7.19 -2.32 12.32
C PRO A 191 -6.61 -2.73 10.96
N PHE A 192 -6.17 -3.98 10.78
CA PHE A 192 -5.73 -4.48 9.47
C PHE A 192 -6.79 -4.33 8.37
N GLY A 193 -8.07 -4.50 8.72
CA GLY A 193 -9.17 -4.22 7.79
C GLY A 193 -9.23 -2.78 7.30
N ARG A 194 -8.81 -1.79 8.11
CA ARG A 194 -8.73 -0.39 7.70
C ARG A 194 -7.60 -0.17 6.69
N SER A 195 -6.39 -0.68 6.95
CA SER A 195 -5.27 -0.51 6.01
C SER A 195 -5.54 -1.20 4.68
N GLN A 196 -6.21 -2.37 4.66
CA GLN A 196 -6.63 -3.00 3.40
C GLN A 196 -7.45 -2.10 2.46
N LEU A 197 -8.27 -1.17 2.95
CA LEU A 197 -8.96 -0.20 2.09
C LEU A 197 -8.14 1.06 1.86
N PHE A 198 -7.37 1.51 2.84
CA PHE A 198 -6.45 2.64 2.66
C PHE A 198 -5.47 2.35 1.52
N ASP A 199 -4.82 1.18 1.55
CA ASP A 199 -3.93 0.68 0.49
C ASP A 199 -4.66 0.41 -0.83
N LEU A 200 -5.94 0.05 -0.80
CA LEU A 200 -6.76 -0.03 -2.02
C LEU A 200 -6.98 1.36 -2.61
N GLY A 201 -7.22 2.38 -1.78
CA GLY A 201 -7.33 3.78 -2.19
C GLY A 201 -6.02 4.30 -2.79
N ILE A 202 -4.93 4.19 -2.04
CA ILE A 202 -3.56 4.56 -2.44
C ILE A 202 -3.17 3.80 -3.72
N GLY A 203 -3.38 2.48 -3.74
CA GLY A 203 -3.11 1.63 -4.90
C GLY A 203 -3.93 2.04 -6.11
N PHE A 204 -5.24 2.26 -5.97
CA PHE A 204 -6.12 2.68 -7.07
C PHE A 204 -5.75 4.08 -7.59
N ARG A 205 -5.33 4.99 -6.71
CA ARG A 205 -4.78 6.31 -7.05
C ARG A 205 -3.50 6.21 -7.86
N MET A 206 -2.54 5.40 -7.41
CA MET A 206 -1.27 5.15 -8.12
C MET A 206 -1.50 4.49 -9.50
N ARG A 207 -2.53 3.65 -9.59
CA ARG A 207 -2.89 2.87 -10.77
C ARG A 207 -3.63 3.69 -11.84
N TYR A 208 -4.56 4.55 -11.45
CA TYR A 208 -5.52 5.21 -12.33
C TYR A 208 -5.62 6.74 -12.16
N GLY A 209 -4.84 7.36 -11.28
CA GLY A 209 -4.96 8.77 -10.86
C GLY A 209 -4.94 9.78 -11.99
N SER A 210 -4.28 9.50 -13.12
CA SER A 210 -4.33 10.34 -14.32
C SER A 210 -5.73 10.57 -14.90
N LEU A 211 -6.70 9.71 -14.57
CA LEU A 211 -8.11 9.89 -14.92
C LEU A 211 -8.77 11.05 -14.16
N LEU A 212 -8.21 11.54 -13.05
CA LEU A 212 -8.77 12.72 -12.35
C LEU A 212 -8.72 14.00 -13.19
N LYS A 213 -7.92 14.04 -14.26
CA LYS A 213 -7.89 15.12 -15.26
C LYS A 213 -9.16 15.23 -16.11
N GLY A 214 -10.04 14.23 -16.08
CA GLY A 214 -11.30 14.20 -16.85
C GLY A 214 -12.56 14.43 -16.00
N PHE A 215 -12.42 14.92 -14.76
CA PHE A 215 -13.55 15.32 -13.93
C PHE A 215 -13.83 16.81 -14.08
N ASP A 216 -15.09 17.15 -14.38
CA ASP A 216 -15.58 18.53 -14.45
C ASP A 216 -16.23 19.00 -13.13
N ASP A 217 -16.45 18.07 -12.19
CA ASP A 217 -17.09 18.27 -10.87
C ASP A 217 -16.62 17.17 -9.88
N LEU A 218 -16.98 17.27 -8.60
CA LEU A 218 -16.59 16.29 -7.57
C LEU A 218 -17.17 14.87 -7.85
N PRO A 219 -16.36 13.80 -7.70
CA PRO A 219 -16.82 12.43 -7.93
C PRO A 219 -17.90 11.99 -6.93
N VAL A 220 -18.92 11.29 -7.42
CA VAL A 220 -19.83 10.51 -6.57
C VAL A 220 -19.32 9.08 -6.46
N PHE A 221 -19.03 8.66 -5.22
CA PHE A 221 -18.71 7.28 -4.86
C PHE A 221 -19.82 6.72 -3.97
N ARG A 222 -20.08 5.41 -4.05
CA ARG A 222 -21.20 4.75 -3.35
C ARG A 222 -20.72 3.75 -2.31
N THR A 223 -21.46 3.64 -1.23
CA THR A 223 -21.33 2.56 -0.23
C THR A 223 -22.70 2.17 0.31
N THR A 224 -22.72 1.29 1.31
CA THR A 224 -23.91 0.77 1.99
C THR A 224 -23.88 1.13 3.48
N SER A 225 -25.04 1.19 4.12
CA SER A 225 -25.21 1.87 5.43
C SER A 225 -24.62 1.19 6.67
N GLN A 226 -24.21 -0.09 6.62
CA GLN A 226 -23.53 -0.72 7.76
C GLN A 226 -22.22 0.00 8.09
N THR A 227 -21.88 0.15 9.37
CA THR A 227 -20.68 0.89 9.82
C THR A 227 -19.40 0.42 9.10
N ARG A 228 -19.15 -0.90 9.03
CA ARG A 228 -18.01 -1.46 8.29
C ARG A 228 -17.95 -1.09 6.80
N MET A 229 -19.07 -0.77 6.17
CA MET A 229 -19.17 -0.42 4.76
C MET A 229 -18.88 1.07 4.55
N VAL A 230 -19.44 1.92 5.42
CA VAL A 230 -19.09 3.34 5.50
C VAL A 230 -17.60 3.49 5.84
N ASP A 231 -17.11 2.84 6.89
CA ASP A 231 -15.69 2.83 7.28
C ASP A 231 -14.79 2.39 6.11
N SER A 232 -15.20 1.36 5.36
CA SER A 232 -14.42 0.86 4.21
C SER A 232 -14.31 1.89 3.10
N ALA A 233 -15.40 2.59 2.79
CA ALA A 233 -15.39 3.65 1.78
C ALA A 233 -14.63 4.90 2.26
N LEU A 234 -14.73 5.27 3.54
CA LEU A 234 -13.96 6.35 4.15
C LEU A 234 -12.45 6.06 4.14
N ASN A 235 -12.03 4.84 4.48
CA ASN A 235 -10.60 4.46 4.41
C ASN A 235 -10.10 4.40 2.96
N PHE A 236 -10.91 3.91 2.02
CA PHE A 236 -10.59 4.01 0.59
C PHE A 236 -10.43 5.47 0.14
N ALA A 237 -11.36 6.36 0.48
CA ALA A 237 -11.32 7.76 0.09
C ALA A 237 -10.14 8.51 0.72
N ALA A 238 -9.83 8.27 1.99
CA ALA A 238 -8.66 8.84 2.66
C ALA A 238 -7.34 8.38 2.02
N GLY A 239 -7.27 7.11 1.58
CA GLY A 239 -6.13 6.61 0.80
C GLY A 239 -6.08 7.18 -0.63
N PHE A 240 -7.23 7.41 -1.25
CA PHE A 240 -7.30 7.89 -2.63
C PHE A 240 -7.03 9.40 -2.75
N PHE A 241 -7.57 10.24 -1.87
CA PHE A 241 -7.40 11.69 -1.91
C PHE A 241 -6.26 12.17 -0.99
N GLY A 242 -6.39 11.90 0.31
CA GLY A 242 -5.41 12.26 1.33
C GLY A 242 -6.03 12.77 2.63
N LEU A 243 -5.25 12.78 3.71
CA LEU A 243 -5.62 13.41 4.96
C LEU A 243 -5.08 14.85 5.03
N PRO A 244 -5.76 15.77 5.71
CA PRO A 244 -7.03 15.58 6.41
C PRO A 244 -8.27 15.66 5.50
N ASP A 245 -8.13 16.16 4.27
CA ASP A 245 -9.24 16.75 3.50
C ASP A 245 -10.14 15.83 2.67
N TYR A 246 -9.85 14.52 2.59
CA TYR A 246 -10.60 13.56 1.76
C TYR A 246 -12.14 13.66 1.84
N GLY A 247 -12.72 14.11 2.95
CA GLY A 247 -14.17 14.31 3.10
C GLY A 247 -14.74 15.48 2.28
N ARG A 248 -13.89 16.38 1.76
CA ARG A 248 -14.22 17.53 0.89
C ARG A 248 -14.07 17.19 -0.60
N ASP A 249 -13.25 16.19 -0.94
CA ASP A 249 -12.82 15.87 -2.31
C ASP A 249 -13.81 15.01 -3.13
N TYR A 250 -14.90 14.54 -2.53
CA TYR A 250 -15.90 13.69 -3.20
C TYR A 250 -17.27 13.74 -2.51
N HIS A 251 -18.27 13.13 -3.13
CA HIS A 251 -19.59 12.92 -2.55
C HIS A 251 -19.81 11.44 -2.24
N GLN A 252 -19.97 11.13 -0.95
CA GLN A 252 -20.32 9.79 -0.48
C GLN A 252 -21.84 9.58 -0.52
N LEU A 253 -22.33 8.82 -1.50
CA LEU A 253 -23.69 8.27 -1.46
C LEU A 253 -23.71 7.00 -0.60
N ILE A 254 -24.76 6.81 0.19
CA ILE A 254 -24.95 5.65 1.08
C ILE A 254 -26.32 5.01 0.77
N GLU A 255 -26.32 3.76 0.33
CA GLU A 255 -27.53 2.96 0.14
C GLU A 255 -27.95 2.30 1.46
N ILE A 256 -29.24 2.40 1.80
CA ILE A 256 -29.78 1.95 3.10
C ILE A 256 -30.01 0.43 3.08
N GLU A 257 -29.44 -0.26 4.06
CA GLU A 257 -29.48 -1.72 4.18
C GLU A 257 -30.68 -2.17 5.02
N ASN A 258 -31.87 -2.03 4.44
CA ASN A 258 -33.13 -2.41 5.07
C ASN A 258 -34.11 -2.90 4.00
N SER A 259 -34.91 -3.91 4.32
CA SER A 259 -35.93 -4.53 3.44
C SER A 259 -37.01 -3.58 2.87
N THR A 260 -37.08 -2.32 3.32
CA THR A 260 -37.94 -1.29 2.71
C THR A 260 -37.23 -0.42 1.67
N PHE A 261 -35.92 -0.59 1.46
CA PHE A 261 -35.09 0.24 0.58
C PHE A 261 -34.33 -0.61 -0.44
N LYS A 262 -34.66 -0.43 -1.71
CA LYS A 262 -33.92 -1.05 -2.82
C LYS A 262 -32.46 -0.62 -2.85
N SER A 263 -31.55 -1.58 -2.99
CA SER A 263 -30.11 -1.34 -3.11
C SER A 263 -29.46 -2.33 -4.07
N THR A 264 -28.73 -1.83 -5.08
CA THR A 264 -27.93 -2.70 -5.96
C THR A 264 -26.68 -3.21 -5.26
N LEU A 265 -26.22 -2.50 -4.23
CA LEU A 265 -25.04 -2.84 -3.42
C LEU A 265 -25.38 -3.78 -2.24
N ALA A 266 -26.64 -3.89 -1.82
CA ALA A 266 -27.11 -4.78 -0.75
C ALA A 266 -28.33 -5.64 -1.16
N SER A 267 -28.45 -5.98 -2.43
CA SER A 267 -29.59 -6.68 -3.06
C SER A 267 -30.02 -8.02 -2.44
N HIS A 268 -29.17 -8.63 -1.61
CA HIS A 268 -29.49 -9.80 -0.79
C HIS A 268 -30.55 -9.52 0.29
N ILE A 269 -30.79 -8.24 0.61
CA ILE A 269 -31.83 -7.76 1.54
C ILE A 269 -33.17 -7.60 0.81
N ASP A 270 -33.16 -7.14 -0.44
CA ASP A 270 -34.35 -7.05 -1.31
C ASP A 270 -34.89 -8.43 -1.68
N CYS A 271 -33.98 -9.38 -1.90
CA CYS A 271 -34.31 -10.70 -2.45
C CYS A 271 -34.91 -11.64 -1.39
N SER A 272 -36.23 -11.58 -1.18
CA SER A 272 -36.94 -12.31 -0.10
C SER A 272 -36.66 -13.82 -0.02
N ASN A 273 -36.42 -14.49 -1.15
CA ASN A 273 -36.03 -15.91 -1.17
C ASN A 273 -34.58 -16.18 -0.72
N PHE A 274 -33.68 -15.19 -0.70
CA PHE A 274 -32.26 -15.38 -0.38
C PHE A 274 -32.04 -16.11 0.96
N GLY A 275 -32.80 -15.78 2.01
CA GLY A 275 -32.72 -16.48 3.30
C GLY A 275 -32.95 -18.00 3.20
N LYS A 276 -33.90 -18.44 2.36
CA LYS A 276 -34.17 -19.86 2.10
C LYS A 276 -33.01 -20.52 1.35
N VAL A 277 -32.40 -19.79 0.41
CA VAL A 277 -31.30 -20.26 -0.44
C VAL A 277 -29.99 -20.35 0.34
N ALA A 278 -29.68 -19.35 1.17
CA ALA A 278 -28.51 -19.34 2.04
C ALA A 278 -28.49 -20.55 2.99
N ILE A 279 -29.64 -20.94 3.55
CA ILE A 279 -29.80 -22.15 4.38
C ILE A 279 -29.40 -23.43 3.61
N GLN A 280 -29.65 -23.52 2.30
CA GLN A 280 -29.15 -24.64 1.49
C GLN A 280 -27.62 -24.61 1.43
N GLY A 281 -27.01 -23.45 1.15
CA GLY A 281 -25.54 -23.29 1.17
C GLY A 281 -24.90 -23.72 2.48
N PHE A 282 -25.43 -23.26 3.62
CA PHE A 282 -25.00 -23.73 4.94
C PHE A 282 -25.16 -25.24 5.08
N THR A 283 -26.31 -25.81 4.72
CA THR A 283 -26.57 -27.26 4.79
C THR A 283 -25.55 -28.08 3.98
N LYS A 284 -25.16 -27.61 2.78
CA LYS A 284 -24.16 -28.27 1.92
C LYS A 284 -22.76 -28.20 2.52
N ALA A 285 -22.40 -27.08 3.16
CA ALA A 285 -21.16 -27.00 3.93
C ALA A 285 -21.19 -27.93 5.16
N GLU A 286 -22.33 -28.04 5.87
CA GLU A 286 -22.49 -28.93 7.03
C GLU A 286 -22.37 -30.43 6.69
N GLU A 287 -22.83 -30.87 5.51
CA GLU A 287 -22.59 -32.22 5.02
C GLU A 287 -21.08 -32.50 4.87
N TRP A 288 -20.32 -31.53 4.34
CA TRP A 288 -18.89 -31.65 4.10
C TRP A 288 -18.03 -31.51 5.38
N LYS A 289 -18.36 -30.60 6.31
CA LYS A 289 -17.66 -30.44 7.61
C LYS A 289 -17.56 -31.77 8.35
N LYS A 290 -18.67 -32.53 8.39
CA LYS A 290 -18.77 -33.85 9.04
C LYS A 290 -17.86 -34.91 8.42
N ILE A 291 -17.42 -34.72 7.17
CA ILE A 291 -16.45 -35.58 6.50
C ILE A 291 -15.03 -35.16 6.86
N TYR A 292 -14.63 -33.92 6.55
CA TYR A 292 -13.20 -33.54 6.64
C TYR A 292 -12.70 -33.28 8.06
N LEU A 293 -13.57 -32.89 9.01
CA LEU A 293 -13.20 -32.64 10.40
C LEU A 293 -13.29 -33.87 11.31
N LYS A 294 -13.77 -35.02 10.83
CA LYS A 294 -13.91 -36.25 11.64
C LYS A 294 -12.60 -36.61 12.36
N ASP A 295 -11.51 -36.71 11.60
CA ASP A 295 -10.19 -37.09 12.12
C ASP A 295 -9.51 -35.94 12.89
N ALA A 296 -9.87 -34.68 12.56
CA ALA A 296 -9.41 -33.51 13.31
C ALA A 296 -10.04 -33.48 14.71
N ARG A 297 -11.36 -33.66 14.81
CA ARG A 297 -12.11 -33.75 16.07
C ARG A 297 -11.68 -34.95 16.91
N GLN A 298 -11.38 -36.10 16.30
CA GLN A 298 -10.84 -37.24 17.05
C GLN A 298 -9.45 -36.96 17.61
N ARG A 299 -8.55 -36.34 16.82
CA ARG A 299 -7.21 -35.95 17.28
C ARG A 299 -7.26 -34.92 18.39
N LEU A 300 -8.01 -33.83 18.21
CA LEU A 300 -8.06 -32.71 19.16
C LEU A 300 -8.77 -33.11 20.47
N GLN A 301 -9.73 -34.04 20.43
CA GLN A 301 -10.37 -34.56 21.63
C GLN A 301 -9.38 -35.30 22.56
N ALA A 302 -8.35 -35.97 22.01
CA ALA A 302 -7.37 -36.70 22.82
C ALA A 302 -6.50 -35.77 23.69
N ASP A 303 -6.44 -34.48 23.38
CA ASP A 303 -5.76 -33.45 24.16
C ASP A 303 -6.68 -32.79 25.21
N LEU A 304 -7.94 -33.22 25.37
CA LEU A 304 -8.95 -32.63 26.27
C LEU A 304 -9.64 -33.66 27.18
N ASP A 305 -9.67 -33.39 28.49
CA ASP A 305 -10.49 -34.08 29.50
C ASP A 305 -11.46 -33.06 30.14
N GLY A 306 -12.74 -33.42 30.27
CA GLY A 306 -13.79 -32.53 30.78
C GLY A 306 -14.40 -31.57 29.74
N PHE A 307 -14.01 -31.69 28.46
CA PHE A 307 -14.60 -30.91 27.37
C PHE A 307 -14.78 -31.76 26.10
N ASP A 308 -16.03 -31.95 25.68
CA ASP A 308 -16.38 -32.73 24.48
C ASP A 308 -16.50 -31.84 23.25
N LEU A 309 -15.67 -32.07 22.22
CA LEU A 309 -15.66 -31.34 20.95
C LEU A 309 -16.71 -31.85 19.98
N THR A 310 -17.50 -30.95 19.40
CA THR A 310 -18.30 -31.22 18.19
C THR A 310 -17.47 -30.99 16.92
N ILE A 311 -18.03 -31.34 15.76
CA ILE A 311 -17.47 -30.93 14.45
C ILE A 311 -17.44 -29.41 14.34
N ASP A 312 -18.50 -28.76 14.80
CA ASP A 312 -18.71 -27.31 14.73
C ASP A 312 -17.71 -26.56 15.63
N ASP A 313 -17.35 -27.11 16.80
CA ASP A 313 -16.27 -26.57 17.63
C ASP A 313 -14.94 -26.56 16.85
N CYS A 314 -14.63 -27.64 16.12
CA CYS A 314 -13.43 -27.69 15.28
C CYS A 314 -13.50 -26.75 14.08
N TYR A 315 -14.67 -26.54 13.47
CA TYR A 315 -14.86 -25.52 12.44
C TYR A 315 -14.68 -24.11 13.01
N ASN A 316 -15.24 -23.84 14.19
CA ASN A 316 -15.10 -22.59 14.93
C ASN A 316 -13.65 -22.30 15.31
N MET A 317 -12.85 -23.31 15.66
CA MET A 317 -11.40 -23.14 15.83
C MET A 317 -10.69 -22.72 14.52
N GLN A 318 -11.13 -23.21 13.35
CA GLN A 318 -10.58 -22.76 12.06
C GLN A 318 -11.02 -21.32 11.72
N SER A 319 -12.26 -20.95 11.99
CA SER A 319 -12.75 -19.57 11.85
C SER A 319 -12.06 -18.62 12.83
N LEU A 320 -11.81 -19.04 14.07
CA LEU A 320 -11.05 -18.27 15.07
C LEU A 320 -9.61 -18.02 14.59
N CYS A 321 -8.96 -18.96 13.91
CA CYS A 321 -7.65 -18.70 13.29
C CYS A 321 -7.71 -17.51 12.31
N ALA A 322 -8.74 -17.44 11.45
CA ALA A 322 -8.90 -16.31 10.54
C ALA A 322 -9.17 -15.00 11.29
N PHE A 323 -10.21 -14.97 12.14
CA PHE A 323 -10.66 -13.75 12.83
C PHE A 323 -9.66 -13.23 13.88
N GLU A 324 -9.05 -14.09 14.69
CA GLU A 324 -8.00 -13.67 15.62
C GLU A 324 -6.76 -13.16 14.88
N THR A 325 -6.35 -13.79 13.76
CA THR A 325 -5.17 -13.30 13.04
C THR A 325 -5.41 -11.88 12.51
N VAL A 326 -6.55 -11.60 11.85
CA VAL A 326 -6.82 -10.26 11.31
C VAL A 326 -7.18 -9.20 12.38
N ALA A 327 -7.53 -9.61 13.60
CA ALA A 327 -7.93 -8.70 14.69
C ALA A 327 -6.85 -8.49 15.77
N LEU A 328 -6.00 -9.48 16.00
CA LEU A 328 -5.00 -9.54 17.08
C LEU A 328 -3.57 -9.75 16.54
N GLY A 329 -3.41 -9.87 15.22
CA GLY A 329 -2.13 -10.07 14.53
C GLY A 329 -1.72 -11.54 14.40
N TYR A 330 -2.26 -12.44 15.23
CA TYR A 330 -1.93 -13.87 15.22
C TYR A 330 -3.06 -14.72 15.83
N SER A 331 -2.99 -16.04 15.67
CA SER A 331 -3.85 -16.99 16.38
C SER A 331 -3.15 -18.30 16.72
N ASN A 332 -3.37 -18.79 17.94
CA ASN A 332 -2.90 -20.12 18.35
C ASN A 332 -3.64 -21.25 17.63
N PHE A 333 -4.90 -21.05 17.23
CA PHE A 333 -5.73 -22.08 16.58
C PHE A 333 -5.19 -22.48 15.21
N CYS A 334 -4.49 -21.60 14.49
CA CYS A 334 -3.97 -21.88 13.15
C CYS A 334 -3.05 -23.11 13.10
N SER A 335 -2.26 -23.33 14.15
CA SER A 335 -1.26 -24.41 14.22
C SER A 335 -1.86 -25.80 14.54
N LEU A 336 -3.16 -25.88 14.85
CA LEU A 336 -3.85 -27.11 15.27
C LEU A 336 -4.19 -28.04 14.11
N PHE A 337 -4.42 -27.47 12.93
CA PHE A 337 -4.95 -28.15 11.75
C PHE A 337 -3.86 -28.44 10.72
N LYS A 338 -4.01 -29.55 9.99
CA LYS A 338 -3.10 -29.99 8.92
C LYS A 338 -3.47 -29.32 7.60
N LYS A 339 -2.55 -29.30 6.62
CA LYS A 339 -2.82 -28.79 5.25
C LYS A 339 -4.15 -29.32 4.65
N LYS A 340 -4.42 -30.63 4.74
CA LYS A 340 -5.69 -31.22 4.23
C LYS A 340 -6.96 -30.75 4.95
N GLU A 341 -6.84 -30.32 6.21
CA GLU A 341 -7.95 -29.80 7.00
C GLU A 341 -8.18 -28.31 6.69
N TRP A 342 -7.15 -27.57 6.28
CA TRP A 342 -7.28 -26.24 5.67
C TRP A 342 -7.82 -26.28 4.25
N GLU A 343 -7.37 -27.23 3.41
CA GLU A 343 -7.98 -27.52 2.11
C GLU A 343 -9.48 -27.85 2.26
N GLY A 344 -9.84 -28.62 3.29
CA GLY A 344 -11.23 -28.89 3.65
C GLY A 344 -12.03 -27.66 4.09
N PHE A 345 -11.44 -26.74 4.85
CA PHE A 345 -12.07 -25.48 5.28
C PHE A 345 -12.30 -24.52 4.11
N ALA A 346 -11.31 -24.33 3.24
CA ALA A 346 -11.45 -23.55 2.01
C ALA A 346 -12.61 -24.08 1.15
N TYR A 347 -12.69 -25.41 0.99
CA TYR A 347 -13.77 -26.06 0.24
C TYR A 347 -15.14 -25.93 0.93
N ALA A 348 -15.21 -25.99 2.26
CA ALA A 348 -16.44 -25.77 3.02
C ALA A 348 -17.03 -24.36 2.79
N ASN A 349 -16.19 -23.32 2.83
CA ASN A 349 -16.61 -21.95 2.57
C ASN A 349 -17.09 -21.79 1.11
N SER A 350 -16.35 -22.34 0.14
CA SER A 350 -16.80 -22.32 -1.26
C SER A 350 -18.09 -23.09 -1.53
N LEU A 351 -18.34 -24.22 -0.85
CA LEU A 351 -19.62 -24.94 -0.93
C LEU A 351 -20.78 -24.05 -0.47
N GLN A 352 -20.59 -23.34 0.65
CA GLN A 352 -21.58 -22.40 1.16
C GLN A 352 -21.90 -21.30 0.14
N PHE A 353 -20.88 -20.59 -0.36
CA PHE A 353 -21.10 -19.49 -1.30
C PHE A 353 -21.60 -19.95 -2.67
N TRP A 354 -21.13 -21.09 -3.19
CA TRP A 354 -21.55 -21.64 -4.48
C TRP A 354 -23.08 -21.79 -4.57
N HIS A 355 -23.70 -22.36 -3.54
CA HIS A 355 -25.16 -22.56 -3.49
C HIS A 355 -25.93 -21.36 -2.89
N ALA A 356 -25.29 -20.47 -2.11
CA ALA A 356 -25.96 -19.31 -1.52
C ALA A 356 -26.07 -18.11 -2.48
N ALA A 357 -24.98 -17.71 -3.13
CA ALA A 357 -24.90 -16.48 -3.94
C ALA A 357 -24.09 -16.59 -5.24
N GLY A 358 -23.26 -17.63 -5.36
CA GLY A 358 -22.42 -17.93 -6.51
C GLY A 358 -23.13 -18.71 -7.62
N PRO A 359 -22.38 -19.38 -8.52
CA PRO A 359 -22.94 -19.92 -9.77
C PRO A 359 -23.99 -21.01 -9.60
N GLY A 360 -24.06 -21.69 -8.44
CA GLY A 360 -25.07 -22.69 -8.11
C GLY A 360 -26.29 -22.17 -7.34
N SER A 361 -26.37 -20.86 -7.10
CA SER A 361 -27.52 -20.26 -6.39
C SER A 361 -28.66 -19.95 -7.38
N PRO A 362 -29.91 -20.38 -7.14
CA PRO A 362 -31.06 -20.01 -7.98
C PRO A 362 -31.39 -18.51 -7.96
N VAL A 363 -30.80 -17.73 -7.04
CA VAL A 363 -30.89 -16.25 -6.99
C VAL A 363 -29.59 -15.56 -7.36
N GLY A 364 -28.53 -16.30 -7.71
CA GLY A 364 -27.18 -15.77 -7.93
C GLY A 364 -27.11 -14.74 -9.06
N ALA A 365 -27.78 -14.99 -10.19
CA ALA A 365 -27.85 -14.00 -11.27
C ALA A 365 -28.80 -12.84 -10.91
N ALA A 366 -29.91 -13.13 -10.24
CA ALA A 366 -30.92 -12.13 -9.87
C ALA A 366 -30.37 -11.07 -8.90
N MET A 367 -29.68 -11.46 -7.84
CA MET A 367 -29.10 -10.50 -6.88
C MET A 367 -28.00 -9.63 -7.53
N GLY A 368 -27.33 -10.09 -8.59
CA GLY A 368 -26.35 -9.28 -9.31
C GLY A 368 -26.94 -8.32 -10.36
N ILE A 369 -28.15 -8.59 -10.88
CA ILE A 369 -28.60 -7.96 -12.13
C ILE A 369 -28.87 -6.46 -12.01
N GLY A 370 -29.29 -5.96 -10.83
CA GLY A 370 -29.54 -4.54 -10.61
C GLY A 370 -28.28 -3.68 -10.81
N TRP A 371 -27.12 -4.16 -10.35
CA TRP A 371 -25.84 -3.48 -10.58
C TRP A 371 -25.39 -3.59 -12.04
N VAL A 372 -25.73 -4.68 -12.75
CA VAL A 372 -25.47 -4.81 -14.19
C VAL A 372 -26.31 -3.81 -15.00
N GLN A 373 -27.56 -3.53 -14.60
CA GLN A 373 -28.37 -2.46 -15.19
C GLN A 373 -27.73 -1.08 -15.00
N GLU A 374 -27.19 -0.80 -13.81
CA GLU A 374 -26.45 0.43 -13.51
C GLU A 374 -25.13 0.55 -14.30
N LEU A 375 -24.38 -0.54 -14.44
CA LEU A 375 -23.17 -0.60 -15.26
C LEU A 375 -23.51 -0.29 -16.73
N VAL A 376 -24.54 -0.92 -17.31
CA VAL A 376 -24.99 -0.63 -18.68
C VAL A 376 -25.42 0.84 -18.79
N SER A 377 -26.19 1.35 -17.82
CA SER A 377 -26.63 2.76 -17.76
C SER A 377 -25.45 3.74 -17.78
N ARG A 378 -24.39 3.50 -16.97
CA ARG A 378 -23.14 4.28 -16.96
C ARG A 378 -22.40 4.20 -18.30
N LEU A 379 -22.27 3.00 -18.87
CA LEU A 379 -21.53 2.78 -20.13
C LEU A 379 -22.23 3.38 -21.36
N THR A 380 -23.56 3.31 -21.44
CA THR A 380 -24.33 3.91 -22.55
C THR A 380 -24.81 5.34 -22.27
N LYS A 381 -24.48 5.90 -21.09
CA LYS A 381 -24.96 7.21 -20.61
C LYS A 381 -26.49 7.37 -20.73
N THR A 382 -27.24 6.29 -20.50
CA THR A 382 -28.70 6.19 -20.70
C THR A 382 -29.38 5.91 -19.36
N ARG A 383 -30.39 6.70 -18.98
CA ARG A 383 -31.13 6.51 -17.71
C ARG A 383 -31.93 5.19 -17.74
N ILE A 384 -32.01 4.53 -16.59
CA ILE A 384 -32.88 3.36 -16.39
C ILE A 384 -34.32 3.85 -16.28
N THR A 385 -35.26 3.16 -16.96
CA THR A 385 -36.69 3.51 -16.99
C THR A 385 -37.61 2.38 -16.49
N LYS A 386 -37.02 1.29 -16.00
CA LYS A 386 -37.71 0.08 -15.51
C LYS A 386 -37.08 -0.31 -14.17
N PHE A 387 -37.87 -0.34 -13.11
CA PHE A 387 -37.38 -0.46 -11.73
C PHE A 387 -37.87 -1.75 -11.05
N ASP A 388 -37.90 -2.86 -11.80
CA ASP A 388 -38.41 -4.18 -11.40
C ASP A 388 -37.36 -5.11 -10.76
N THR A 389 -36.19 -4.58 -10.44
CA THR A 389 -35.04 -5.27 -9.79
C THR A 389 -34.71 -4.61 -8.44
N SER A 390 -33.49 -4.78 -7.92
CA SER A 390 -32.96 -4.01 -6.79
C SER A 390 -32.50 -2.58 -7.13
N VAL A 391 -32.73 -2.11 -8.36
CA VAL A 391 -32.43 -0.71 -8.74
C VAL A 391 -33.33 0.27 -7.99
N ASN A 392 -32.73 1.31 -7.42
CA ASN A 392 -33.41 2.39 -6.71
C ASN A 392 -33.73 3.57 -7.65
N GLU A 393 -35.02 3.77 -7.95
CA GLU A 393 -35.52 4.80 -8.88
C GLU A 393 -35.02 6.22 -8.53
N THR A 394 -35.06 6.61 -7.25
CA THR A 394 -34.68 7.96 -6.80
C THR A 394 -33.19 8.24 -7.01
N ILE A 395 -32.34 7.21 -6.87
CA ILE A 395 -30.90 7.32 -7.13
C ILE A 395 -30.66 7.43 -8.64
N VAL A 396 -31.13 6.47 -9.44
CA VAL A 396 -30.73 6.37 -10.86
C VAL A 396 -31.40 7.40 -11.79
N ASN A 397 -32.50 8.04 -11.37
CA ASN A 397 -33.05 9.20 -12.06
C ASN A 397 -32.34 10.52 -11.72
N SER A 398 -31.59 10.58 -10.62
CA SER A 398 -30.88 11.79 -10.19
C SER A 398 -29.56 11.97 -10.95
N THR A 399 -29.34 13.17 -11.48
CA THR A 399 -28.02 13.57 -12.00
C THR A 399 -26.99 13.77 -10.89
N MET A 400 -27.43 14.11 -9.68
CA MET A 400 -26.56 14.29 -8.50
C MET A 400 -26.15 12.96 -7.87
N TYR A 401 -27.07 12.00 -7.71
CA TYR A 401 -26.76 10.72 -7.04
C TYR A 401 -26.26 9.64 -8.00
N PHE A 402 -26.55 9.78 -9.30
CA PHE A 402 -26.08 8.87 -10.34
C PHE A 402 -25.60 9.67 -11.55
N PRO A 403 -24.49 10.43 -11.44
CA PRO A 403 -23.92 11.17 -12.56
C PRO A 403 -23.44 10.23 -13.67
N PHE A 404 -23.40 10.75 -14.89
CA PHE A 404 -22.79 10.08 -16.05
C PHE A 404 -21.51 10.81 -16.46
N GLY A 405 -20.60 10.07 -17.10
CA GLY A 405 -19.39 10.63 -17.68
C GLY A 405 -18.17 10.63 -16.77
N GLN A 406 -18.29 10.31 -15.48
CA GLN A 406 -17.13 10.20 -14.58
C GLN A 406 -16.04 9.30 -15.19
N PRO A 407 -14.77 9.72 -15.20
CA PRO A 407 -13.63 8.85 -15.52
C PRO A 407 -13.45 7.70 -14.52
N ILE A 408 -13.87 7.90 -13.27
CA ILE A 408 -13.82 6.88 -12.21
C ILE A 408 -15.20 6.72 -11.58
N TYR A 409 -15.64 5.48 -11.38
CA TYR A 409 -16.73 5.14 -10.45
C TYR A 409 -16.18 4.20 -9.38
N VAL A 410 -16.63 4.38 -8.14
CA VAL A 410 -16.30 3.51 -7.01
C VAL A 410 -17.59 3.14 -6.28
N ASP A 411 -17.83 1.84 -6.15
CA ASP A 411 -18.96 1.25 -5.43
C ASP A 411 -18.44 0.25 -4.38
N ALA A 412 -18.81 0.43 -3.10
CA ALA A 412 -18.42 -0.42 -1.98
C ALA A 412 -19.60 -1.31 -1.52
N THR A 413 -19.36 -2.62 -1.38
CA THR A 413 -20.41 -3.65 -1.23
C THR A 413 -19.95 -4.89 -0.43
N HIS A 414 -20.75 -5.97 -0.41
CA HIS A 414 -20.50 -7.21 0.34
C HIS A 414 -19.98 -8.34 -0.56
N ASP A 415 -19.42 -9.39 0.06
CA ASP A 415 -18.98 -10.61 -0.64
C ASP A 415 -20.13 -11.31 -1.39
N ILE A 416 -21.31 -11.40 -0.76
CA ILE A 416 -22.53 -11.95 -1.36
C ILE A 416 -22.90 -11.20 -2.64
N THR A 417 -22.92 -9.87 -2.61
CA THR A 417 -23.28 -9.04 -3.78
C THR A 417 -22.26 -9.20 -4.91
N ILE A 418 -20.95 -9.18 -4.61
CA ILE A 418 -19.90 -9.39 -5.62
C ILE A 418 -19.99 -10.80 -6.22
N ALA A 419 -20.22 -11.83 -5.40
CA ALA A 419 -20.39 -13.21 -5.88
C ALA A 419 -21.54 -13.31 -6.91
N SER A 420 -22.66 -12.63 -6.64
CA SER A 420 -23.82 -12.58 -7.53
C SER A 420 -23.60 -11.69 -8.77
N ILE A 421 -22.90 -10.57 -8.65
CA ILE A 421 -22.52 -9.72 -9.79
C ILE A 421 -21.62 -10.48 -10.77
N LEU A 422 -20.65 -11.26 -10.28
CA LEU A 422 -19.79 -12.10 -11.14
C LEU A 422 -20.60 -13.15 -11.92
N VAL A 423 -21.73 -13.61 -11.38
CA VAL A 423 -22.63 -14.56 -12.04
C VAL A 423 -23.57 -13.85 -13.03
N ALA A 424 -24.15 -12.71 -12.66
CA ALA A 424 -24.98 -11.88 -13.53
C ALA A 424 -24.22 -11.40 -14.79
N MET A 425 -22.94 -11.06 -14.64
CA MET A 425 -22.02 -10.70 -15.74
C MET A 425 -21.52 -11.91 -16.56
N ASN A 426 -21.95 -13.13 -16.22
CA ASN A 426 -21.64 -14.38 -16.90
C ASN A 426 -20.13 -14.73 -16.98
N PHE A 427 -19.38 -14.54 -15.89
CA PHE A 427 -17.99 -15.00 -15.77
C PHE A 427 -17.92 -16.53 -15.62
N THR A 428 -18.19 -17.25 -16.71
CA THR A 428 -18.28 -18.72 -16.75
C THR A 428 -17.01 -19.43 -16.28
N ASN A 429 -15.85 -18.76 -16.25
CA ASN A 429 -14.61 -19.31 -15.73
C ASN A 429 -14.74 -19.83 -14.29
N PHE A 430 -15.58 -19.21 -13.47
CA PHE A 430 -15.87 -19.66 -12.11
C PHE A 430 -16.72 -20.93 -12.04
N ALA A 431 -17.51 -21.20 -13.08
CA ALA A 431 -18.36 -22.39 -13.20
C ALA A 431 -17.74 -23.54 -14.01
N LYS A 432 -16.51 -23.39 -14.53
CA LYS A 432 -15.85 -24.38 -15.42
C LYS A 432 -15.71 -25.80 -14.82
N SER A 433 -15.77 -25.99 -13.50
CA SER A 433 -15.81 -27.32 -12.88
C SER A 433 -17.20 -27.95 -12.68
N GLY A 434 -18.28 -27.23 -12.99
CA GLY A 434 -19.65 -27.63 -12.66
C GLY A 434 -19.94 -27.61 -11.14
N PRO A 435 -21.12 -28.13 -10.73
CA PRO A 435 -21.56 -28.14 -9.33
C PRO A 435 -20.58 -28.87 -8.40
N LEU A 436 -20.30 -28.27 -7.24
CA LEU A 436 -19.27 -28.72 -6.31
C LEU A 436 -19.66 -30.03 -5.56
N PRO A 437 -18.89 -31.13 -5.69
CA PRO A 437 -19.23 -32.41 -5.03
C PRO A 437 -19.13 -32.41 -3.49
N LEU A 438 -20.26 -32.68 -2.83
CA LEU A 438 -20.43 -32.69 -1.37
C LEU A 438 -19.60 -33.73 -0.58
N ARG A 439 -18.82 -34.58 -1.26
CA ARG A 439 -18.12 -35.74 -0.66
C ARG A 439 -16.62 -35.81 -0.95
N HIS A 440 -16.07 -34.93 -1.79
CA HIS A 440 -14.63 -34.84 -2.04
C HIS A 440 -14.27 -33.48 -2.67
N ILE A 441 -13.06 -33.00 -2.41
CA ILE A 441 -12.50 -31.84 -3.13
C ILE A 441 -12.08 -32.30 -4.54
N PRO A 442 -12.59 -31.74 -5.65
CA PRO A 442 -12.13 -32.09 -6.99
C PRO A 442 -10.73 -31.54 -7.24
N LYS A 443 -9.93 -32.23 -8.07
CA LYS A 443 -8.53 -31.84 -8.32
C LYS A 443 -8.39 -30.45 -8.99
N ASN A 444 -9.27 -30.15 -9.94
CA ASN A 444 -9.24 -28.93 -10.76
C ASN A 444 -10.61 -28.22 -10.66
N TRP A 445 -10.91 -27.62 -9.51
CA TRP A 445 -12.17 -26.92 -9.26
C TRP A 445 -12.01 -25.40 -9.37
N SER A 446 -13.05 -24.69 -9.84
CA SER A 446 -12.92 -23.32 -10.37
C SER A 446 -13.38 -22.18 -9.44
N TYR A 447 -13.94 -22.47 -8.27
CA TYR A 447 -14.58 -21.47 -7.40
C TYR A 447 -13.95 -21.34 -6.00
N LYS A 448 -12.67 -20.97 -5.94
CA LYS A 448 -11.93 -20.81 -4.67
C LYS A 448 -12.15 -19.42 -4.07
N LEU A 449 -12.76 -19.30 -2.89
CA LEU A 449 -13.11 -17.97 -2.37
C LEU A 449 -11.91 -17.10 -1.99
N ASP A 450 -10.74 -17.66 -1.71
CA ASP A 450 -9.52 -16.89 -1.41
C ASP A 450 -8.96 -16.18 -2.66
N GLU A 451 -9.30 -16.67 -3.86
CA GLU A 451 -8.98 -16.04 -5.14
C GLU A 451 -10.12 -15.12 -5.64
N VAL A 452 -11.37 -15.45 -5.28
CA VAL A 452 -12.58 -14.84 -5.87
C VAL A 452 -13.19 -13.74 -5.00
N ILE A 453 -13.33 -13.93 -3.69
CA ILE A 453 -13.95 -12.97 -2.74
C ILE A 453 -13.29 -12.95 -1.34
N PRO A 454 -11.95 -12.75 -1.22
CA PRO A 454 -11.30 -12.47 0.06
C PRO A 454 -11.82 -11.16 0.72
N PHE A 455 -11.36 -10.83 1.92
CA PHE A 455 -11.56 -9.47 2.48
C PHE A 455 -10.88 -8.44 1.57
N ALA A 456 -11.50 -7.26 1.38
CA ALA A 456 -11.06 -6.22 0.44
C ALA A 456 -10.87 -6.69 -1.03
N VAL A 457 -11.59 -7.75 -1.45
CA VAL A 457 -11.72 -8.10 -2.88
C VAL A 457 -12.10 -6.85 -3.69
N ASN A 458 -11.43 -6.68 -4.83
CA ASN A 458 -11.68 -5.60 -5.77
C ASN A 458 -11.81 -6.15 -7.19
N LEU A 459 -12.87 -5.72 -7.87
CA LEU A 459 -13.18 -5.99 -9.27
C LEU A 459 -13.11 -4.65 -10.02
N VAL A 460 -12.24 -4.56 -11.01
CA VAL A 460 -12.01 -3.33 -11.79
C VAL A 460 -12.37 -3.54 -13.26
N GLY A 461 -13.35 -2.78 -13.74
CA GLY A 461 -13.66 -2.64 -15.16
C GLY A 461 -12.77 -1.57 -15.79
N GLN A 462 -11.89 -1.96 -16.71
CA GLN A 462 -11.07 -1.03 -17.50
C GLN A 462 -11.73 -0.79 -18.86
N VAL A 463 -12.16 0.44 -19.15
CA VAL A 463 -12.69 0.86 -20.45
C VAL A 463 -11.57 1.52 -21.25
N LEU A 464 -11.33 1.00 -22.46
CA LEU A 464 -10.12 1.27 -23.25
C LEU A 464 -10.44 1.90 -24.61
N SER A 465 -9.62 2.88 -24.99
CA SER A 465 -9.49 3.38 -26.36
C SER A 465 -8.33 2.66 -27.03
N CYS A 466 -8.62 1.64 -27.82
CA CYS A 466 -7.64 0.89 -28.62
C CYS A 466 -7.82 1.23 -30.12
N PRO A 467 -6.74 1.59 -30.84
CA PRO A 467 -6.79 1.93 -32.27
C PRO A 467 -7.01 0.69 -33.11
N SER A 468 -8.00 0.75 -34.02
CA SER A 468 -8.36 -0.40 -34.82
C SER A 468 -7.45 -0.61 -36.02
N ARG A 469 -7.02 -1.86 -36.27
CA ARG A 469 -6.38 -2.24 -37.54
C ARG A 469 -7.33 -2.27 -38.74
N SER A 470 -8.66 -2.26 -38.51
CA SER A 470 -9.68 -2.31 -39.56
C SER A 470 -10.45 -1.01 -39.78
N HIS A 471 -10.45 -0.09 -38.81
CA HIS A 471 -11.08 1.23 -38.93
C HIS A 471 -10.01 2.33 -38.85
N LYS A 472 -9.86 3.12 -39.91
CA LYS A 472 -8.87 4.22 -40.02
C LYS A 472 -9.22 5.47 -39.19
N GLU A 473 -10.37 5.48 -38.52
CA GLU A 473 -11.04 6.69 -38.03
C GLU A 473 -11.59 6.54 -36.59
N THR A 474 -11.00 5.68 -35.75
CA THR A 474 -11.25 5.73 -34.29
C THR A 474 -10.59 6.98 -33.71
N SER A 475 -11.37 7.85 -33.06
CA SER A 475 -10.83 9.08 -32.47
C SER A 475 -10.03 8.79 -31.20
N PRO A 476 -8.91 9.50 -30.92
CA PRO A 476 -8.20 9.36 -29.65
C PRO A 476 -9.13 9.60 -28.45
N GLY A 477 -9.10 8.71 -27.46
CA GLY A 477 -9.99 8.75 -26.29
C GLY A 477 -11.39 8.15 -26.50
N GLU A 478 -11.73 7.67 -27.70
CA GLU A 478 -13.03 7.01 -27.97
C GLU A 478 -13.09 5.60 -27.34
N PRO A 479 -14.08 5.28 -26.47
CA PRO A 479 -14.19 3.96 -25.88
C PRO A 479 -14.49 2.84 -26.91
N THR A 480 -13.50 1.98 -27.20
CA THR A 480 -13.68 0.87 -28.16
C THR A 480 -13.77 -0.52 -27.50
N HIS A 481 -13.17 -0.70 -26.32
CA HIS A 481 -13.09 -1.99 -25.63
C HIS A 481 -13.35 -1.88 -24.12
N ILE A 482 -13.67 -3.01 -23.50
CA ILE A 482 -13.72 -3.18 -22.03
C ILE A 482 -13.08 -4.51 -21.63
N ARG A 483 -12.45 -4.55 -20.45
CA ARG A 483 -12.02 -5.78 -19.78
C ARG A 483 -12.16 -5.68 -18.27
N TRP A 484 -12.06 -6.82 -17.59
CA TRP A 484 -12.24 -6.91 -16.14
C TRP A 484 -11.04 -7.56 -15.45
N VAL A 485 -10.67 -7.01 -14.30
CA VAL A 485 -9.55 -7.44 -13.46
C VAL A 485 -10.08 -7.69 -12.05
N LEU A 486 -9.94 -8.90 -11.54
CA LEU A 486 -10.37 -9.29 -10.19
C LEU A 486 -9.12 -9.60 -9.36
N ASN A 487 -8.91 -8.85 -8.28
CA ASN A 487 -7.74 -9.01 -7.40
C ASN A 487 -6.43 -9.05 -8.20
N ASP A 488 -6.23 -8.09 -9.10
CA ASP A 488 -5.11 -7.99 -10.06
C ASP A 488 -5.03 -9.06 -11.18
N GLY A 489 -5.86 -10.10 -11.16
CA GLY A 489 -5.91 -11.11 -12.21
C GLY A 489 -6.93 -10.76 -13.30
N VAL A 490 -6.52 -10.79 -14.56
CA VAL A 490 -7.43 -10.50 -15.68
C VAL A 490 -8.43 -11.64 -15.89
N LEU A 491 -9.71 -11.31 -15.96
CA LEU A 491 -10.79 -12.27 -16.22
C LEU A 491 -11.01 -12.49 -17.73
N PRO A 492 -11.26 -13.73 -18.18
CA PRO A 492 -11.69 -14.00 -19.54
C PRO A 492 -13.16 -13.60 -19.74
N LEU A 493 -13.45 -13.01 -20.90
CA LEU A 493 -14.81 -12.72 -21.37
C LEU A 493 -15.28 -13.76 -22.41
N ASP A 494 -14.65 -14.94 -22.44
CA ASP A 494 -14.97 -16.03 -23.37
C ASP A 494 -16.38 -16.62 -23.18
N GLY A 495 -16.97 -16.46 -21.99
CA GLY A 495 -18.37 -16.77 -21.70
C GLY A 495 -19.37 -15.65 -22.02
N VAL A 496 -18.92 -14.41 -22.27
CA VAL A 496 -19.83 -13.29 -22.60
C VAL A 496 -20.15 -13.32 -24.09
N ASN A 497 -21.44 -13.26 -24.41
CA ASN A 497 -21.90 -13.39 -25.80
C ASN A 497 -21.29 -12.30 -26.69
N GLY A 498 -20.89 -12.64 -27.91
CA GLY A 498 -20.21 -11.72 -28.84
C GLY A 498 -18.76 -11.33 -28.49
N CYS A 499 -18.25 -11.59 -27.28
CA CYS A 499 -16.89 -11.22 -26.88
C CYS A 499 -15.82 -12.20 -27.39
N GLY A 500 -16.03 -13.50 -27.20
CA GLY A 500 -15.10 -14.55 -27.60
C GLY A 500 -13.79 -14.56 -26.79
N TYR A 501 -12.82 -15.38 -27.23
CA TYR A 501 -11.51 -15.47 -26.56
C TYR A 501 -10.59 -14.31 -26.95
N ASN A 502 -10.07 -13.60 -25.94
CA ASN A 502 -9.06 -12.56 -26.10
C ASN A 502 -7.90 -12.79 -25.12
N LYS A 503 -6.65 -12.71 -25.61
CA LYS A 503 -5.45 -13.02 -24.81
C LYS A 503 -5.19 -12.06 -23.64
N ASP A 504 -5.77 -10.85 -23.67
CA ASP A 504 -5.61 -9.80 -22.66
C ASP A 504 -6.93 -9.48 -21.93
N GLY A 505 -7.93 -10.35 -22.08
CA GLY A 505 -9.27 -10.22 -21.46
C GLY A 505 -10.21 -9.21 -22.12
N MET A 506 -9.85 -8.61 -23.26
CA MET A 506 -10.62 -7.53 -23.89
C MET A 506 -11.82 -8.03 -24.72
N CYS A 507 -12.95 -7.35 -24.56
CA CYS A 507 -14.12 -7.44 -25.43
C CYS A 507 -14.38 -6.08 -26.09
N ASN A 508 -14.99 -6.07 -27.29
CA ASN A 508 -15.52 -4.84 -27.88
C ASN A 508 -16.63 -4.26 -26.99
N LEU A 509 -16.60 -2.96 -26.72
CA LEU A 509 -17.51 -2.33 -25.77
C LEU A 509 -18.99 -2.46 -26.18
N GLY A 510 -19.30 -2.32 -27.47
CA GLY A 510 -20.66 -2.49 -27.99
C GLY A 510 -21.16 -3.93 -27.81
N ALA A 511 -20.35 -4.92 -28.19
CA ALA A 511 -20.69 -6.33 -28.00
C ALA A 511 -20.91 -6.68 -26.52
N PHE A 512 -20.07 -6.18 -25.61
CA PHE A 512 -20.26 -6.35 -24.17
C PHE A 512 -21.57 -5.71 -23.68
N VAL A 513 -21.90 -4.49 -24.11
CA VAL A 513 -23.13 -3.80 -23.74
C VAL A 513 -24.38 -4.56 -24.21
N GLU A 514 -24.42 -5.04 -25.47
CA GLU A 514 -25.57 -5.81 -25.95
C GLU A 514 -25.69 -7.17 -25.24
N ALA A 515 -24.56 -7.82 -24.89
CA ALA A 515 -24.57 -9.04 -24.09
C ALA A 515 -25.07 -8.81 -22.65
N MET A 516 -24.74 -7.67 -22.02
CA MET A 516 -25.27 -7.31 -20.71
C MET A 516 -26.76 -6.96 -20.78
N LYS A 517 -27.24 -6.29 -21.84
CA LYS A 517 -28.68 -6.11 -22.09
C LYS A 517 -29.40 -7.46 -22.22
N GLN A 518 -28.85 -8.39 -23.02
CA GLN A 518 -29.38 -9.75 -23.12
C GLN A 518 -29.45 -10.43 -21.75
N LYS A 519 -28.43 -10.28 -20.89
CA LYS A 519 -28.47 -10.81 -19.52
C LYS A 519 -29.55 -10.15 -18.65
N ILE A 520 -29.79 -8.85 -18.80
CA ILE A 520 -30.85 -8.12 -18.09
C ILE A 520 -32.25 -8.62 -18.51
N ASP A 521 -32.46 -8.91 -19.79
CA ASP A 521 -33.73 -9.44 -20.30
C ASP A 521 -33.93 -10.95 -20.02
N GLU A 522 -32.84 -11.71 -19.84
CA GLU A 522 -32.88 -13.15 -19.52
C GLU A 522 -33.17 -13.47 -18.05
N VAL A 523 -32.72 -12.62 -17.12
CA VAL A 523 -32.72 -12.90 -15.68
C VAL A 523 -34.04 -12.47 -15.03
N ASP A 524 -34.92 -13.45 -14.80
CA ASP A 524 -36.19 -13.24 -14.10
C ASP A 524 -35.96 -13.01 -12.59
N TYR A 525 -35.68 -11.75 -12.25
CA TYR A 525 -35.52 -11.28 -10.87
C TYR A 525 -36.75 -11.58 -10.01
N GLN A 526 -37.95 -11.45 -10.56
CA GLN A 526 -39.21 -11.59 -9.83
C GLN A 526 -39.48 -13.05 -9.44
N CYS A 527 -39.35 -13.98 -10.40
CA CYS A 527 -39.44 -15.41 -10.12
C CYS A 527 -38.36 -15.87 -9.13
N ALA A 528 -37.10 -15.44 -9.32
CA ALA A 528 -35.99 -15.84 -8.45
C ALA A 528 -36.16 -15.32 -7.00
N CYS A 529 -36.44 -14.03 -6.82
CA CYS A 529 -36.44 -13.40 -5.49
C CYS A 529 -37.77 -13.49 -4.74
N PHE A 530 -38.92 -13.61 -5.43
CA PHE A 530 -40.25 -13.61 -4.79
C PHE A 530 -41.16 -14.79 -5.19
N GLY A 531 -40.86 -15.50 -6.29
CA GLY A 531 -41.64 -16.66 -6.72
C GLY A 531 -41.58 -17.84 -5.73
N ASP A 532 -42.62 -18.68 -5.71
CA ASP A 532 -42.61 -19.95 -4.97
C ASP A 532 -42.09 -21.08 -5.87
N TYR A 533 -40.95 -21.66 -5.51
CA TYR A 533 -40.30 -22.74 -6.24
C TYR A 533 -39.60 -23.72 -5.30
N LYS A 534 -39.45 -24.96 -5.78
CA LYS A 534 -38.69 -26.01 -5.10
C LYS A 534 -37.31 -26.12 -5.73
N PHE A 535 -36.28 -26.28 -4.90
CA PHE A 535 -34.91 -26.49 -5.35
C PHE A 535 -34.82 -27.72 -6.28
N PRO A 536 -34.10 -27.65 -7.41
CA PRO A 536 -33.96 -28.79 -8.31
C PRO A 536 -33.19 -29.92 -7.63
N VAL A 537 -33.65 -31.16 -7.84
CA VAL A 537 -32.98 -32.38 -7.35
C VAL A 537 -32.81 -33.35 -8.52
N PRO A 538 -31.57 -33.71 -8.91
CA PRO A 538 -30.30 -33.18 -8.42
C PRO A 538 -30.13 -31.69 -8.74
N ASP A 539 -29.43 -30.96 -7.88
CA ASP A 539 -28.99 -29.60 -8.19
C ASP A 539 -27.98 -29.66 -9.36
N ARG A 540 -28.19 -28.77 -10.34
CA ARG A 540 -27.42 -28.63 -11.57
C ARG A 540 -27.23 -27.16 -11.97
N ILE A 541 -27.52 -26.22 -11.08
CA ILE A 541 -27.38 -24.79 -11.36
C ILE A 541 -25.88 -24.46 -11.49
N VAL A 542 -25.53 -23.70 -12.53
CA VAL A 542 -24.15 -23.29 -12.88
C VAL A 542 -24.05 -21.86 -13.42
N ASP A 543 -25.19 -21.20 -13.62
CA ASP A 543 -25.37 -19.88 -14.24
C ASP A 543 -26.15 -18.91 -13.34
N GLY A 544 -26.41 -19.30 -12.09
CA GLY A 544 -27.14 -18.48 -11.12
C GLY A 544 -28.66 -18.39 -11.31
N GLN A 545 -29.26 -19.28 -12.11
CA GLN A 545 -30.68 -19.21 -12.51
C GLN A 545 -31.43 -20.52 -12.25
N LEU A 546 -32.75 -20.44 -12.11
CA LEU A 546 -33.62 -21.62 -12.06
C LEU A 546 -33.75 -22.28 -13.44
N PRO A 547 -33.69 -23.63 -13.55
CA PRO A 547 -33.93 -24.30 -14.82
C PRO A 547 -35.38 -24.07 -15.29
N ARG A 548 -35.55 -23.54 -16.52
CA ARG A 548 -36.84 -23.11 -17.10
C ARG A 548 -37.99 -24.14 -17.07
N LEU A 549 -37.70 -25.42 -16.84
CA LEU A 549 -38.68 -26.50 -16.71
C LEU A 549 -39.40 -26.57 -15.34
N PHE A 550 -38.94 -25.84 -14.32
CA PHE A 550 -39.59 -25.80 -13.00
C PHE A 550 -40.67 -24.71 -12.87
N VAL A 551 -40.82 -23.82 -13.85
CA VAL A 551 -41.90 -22.84 -13.90
C VAL A 551 -43.18 -23.53 -14.41
N ARG A 552 -44.12 -23.84 -13.51
CA ARG A 552 -45.38 -24.51 -13.85
C ARG A 552 -46.61 -23.66 -13.51
N GLU A 553 -47.38 -23.36 -14.56
CA GLU A 553 -48.85 -23.18 -14.49
C GLU A 553 -49.40 -22.14 -13.48
N GLN A 554 -48.92 -20.89 -13.56
CA GLN A 554 -49.67 -19.71 -13.11
C GLN A 554 -49.74 -18.63 -14.20
N ALA A 555 -50.40 -18.95 -15.31
CA ALA A 555 -50.95 -17.96 -16.23
C ALA A 555 -52.42 -17.71 -15.86
N PRO A 556 -52.91 -16.45 -15.75
CA PRO A 556 -54.33 -16.18 -15.58
C PRO A 556 -55.12 -16.71 -16.78
N LEU A 557 -56.18 -17.47 -16.51
CA LEU A 557 -57.22 -17.76 -17.48
C LEU A 557 -58.09 -16.51 -17.66
N ASP A 558 -58.11 -15.94 -18.85
CA ASP A 558 -59.18 -15.00 -19.24
C ASP A 558 -59.59 -15.15 -20.72
N SER A 559 -60.79 -14.64 -21.01
CA SER A 559 -61.61 -14.71 -22.22
C SER A 559 -60.93 -15.16 -23.52
N GLY A 560 -61.28 -16.35 -23.99
CA GLY A 560 -60.75 -16.92 -25.25
C GLY A 560 -61.45 -16.44 -26.53
N ILE A 561 -60.85 -16.79 -27.66
CA ILE A 561 -61.42 -16.70 -29.02
C ILE A 561 -61.38 -18.09 -29.67
N LYS A 562 -62.35 -18.39 -30.54
CA LYS A 562 -62.57 -19.72 -31.13
C LYS A 562 -61.42 -20.15 -32.06
N LYS A 563 -61.07 -21.43 -32.02
CA LYS A 563 -60.22 -22.08 -33.03
C LYS A 563 -60.84 -21.95 -34.43
N GLN A 564 -60.05 -21.55 -35.41
CA GLN A 564 -60.19 -22.06 -36.77
C GLN A 564 -58.80 -22.41 -37.33
N VAL A 565 -58.74 -23.53 -38.05
CA VAL A 565 -57.50 -24.08 -38.60
C VAL A 565 -57.39 -23.67 -40.06
N MET A 566 -56.23 -23.17 -40.49
CA MET A 566 -55.85 -23.26 -41.90
C MET A 566 -54.34 -23.38 -42.11
N LYS A 567 -53.98 -23.88 -43.29
CA LYS A 567 -52.63 -24.31 -43.68
C LYS A 567 -51.87 -23.15 -44.33
N PHE A 568 -50.53 -23.22 -44.32
CA PHE A 568 -49.73 -22.56 -45.35
C PHE A 568 -50.16 -23.04 -46.75
N PRO A 569 -50.13 -22.16 -47.75
CA PRO A 569 -49.16 -22.43 -48.81
C PRO A 569 -48.39 -21.19 -49.32
N SER A 570 -47.42 -21.53 -50.17
CA SER A 570 -46.35 -20.75 -50.79
C SER A 570 -46.74 -19.69 -51.84
N THR A 571 -45.96 -18.60 -51.84
CA THR A 571 -45.29 -17.97 -53.01
C THR A 571 -46.02 -17.11 -54.08
N GLN A 572 -45.26 -16.10 -54.53
CA GLN A 572 -45.19 -15.43 -55.85
C GLN A 572 -46.04 -14.16 -56.18
N ARG A 573 -45.29 -13.03 -56.21
CA ARG A 573 -45.05 -12.13 -57.37
C ARG A 573 -46.02 -10.96 -57.72
N ILE A 574 -45.38 -9.77 -57.71
CA ILE A 574 -45.31 -8.74 -58.79
C ILE A 574 -46.32 -7.57 -58.80
N ALA A 575 -45.75 -6.36 -58.93
CA ALA A 575 -46.31 -5.09 -59.44
C ALA A 575 -47.36 -4.33 -58.58
N ALA A 576 -47.39 -2.98 -58.54
CA ALA A 576 -46.40 -2.00 -59.05
C ALA A 576 -46.59 -0.55 -58.53
N ARG A 577 -45.46 0.19 -58.51
CA ARG A 577 -45.28 1.63 -58.83
C ARG A 577 -45.69 2.77 -57.87
N PHE A 578 -44.64 3.54 -57.51
CA PHE A 578 -44.52 5.00 -57.37
C PHE A 578 -45.28 5.79 -56.29
N GLY A 579 -44.53 6.70 -55.63
CA GLY A 579 -45.02 7.69 -54.67
C GLY A 579 -43.88 8.29 -53.83
N SER A 580 -43.16 9.28 -54.35
CA SER A 580 -42.12 10.02 -53.61
C SER A 580 -42.72 11.08 -52.67
N GLY A 581 -42.05 11.38 -51.54
CA GLY A 581 -42.41 12.48 -50.61
C GLY A 581 -42.00 13.88 -51.13
N PRO A 582 -41.62 14.86 -50.27
CA PRO A 582 -41.42 14.79 -48.80
C PRO A 582 -41.85 16.07 -48.00
N LEU A 583 -41.41 16.18 -46.73
CA LEU A 583 -41.14 17.42 -45.93
C LEU A 583 -42.26 18.48 -45.68
N THR A 584 -42.54 18.78 -44.40
CA THR A 584 -42.10 20.02 -43.68
C THR A 584 -42.67 20.15 -42.24
N ARG A 585 -42.20 21.15 -41.46
CA ARG A 585 -42.60 21.49 -40.08
C ARG A 585 -43.56 22.71 -40.04
N ARG A 586 -44.43 22.85 -39.02
CA ARG A 586 -44.31 23.89 -37.94
C ARG A 586 -45.54 24.05 -36.98
N HIS A 587 -45.20 24.10 -35.69
CA HIS A 587 -45.62 25.05 -34.61
C HIS A 587 -47.07 25.27 -34.13
N LEU A 588 -47.18 25.19 -32.78
CA LEU A 588 -47.88 26.07 -31.82
C LEU A 588 -49.35 26.52 -32.03
N ALA A 589 -50.15 26.31 -30.97
CA ALA A 589 -50.87 27.40 -30.32
C ALA A 589 -50.99 27.17 -28.79
N ILE A 590 -50.98 28.26 -28.03
CA ILE A 590 -51.06 28.32 -26.55
C ILE A 590 -52.53 28.44 -26.11
N SER A 591 -52.87 27.99 -24.90
CA SER A 591 -53.94 28.62 -24.11
C SER A 591 -53.57 28.71 -22.62
N ILE A 592 -54.20 29.65 -21.91
CA ILE A 592 -53.91 30.01 -20.51
C ILE A 592 -55.24 30.08 -19.74
N SER A 593 -55.24 29.67 -18.48
CA SER A 593 -56.24 30.11 -17.50
C SER A 593 -55.61 30.37 -16.12
N LYS A 594 -56.34 30.99 -15.20
CA LYS A 594 -55.84 31.58 -13.94
C LYS A 594 -56.95 31.55 -12.87
N SER A 595 -56.58 31.87 -11.62
CA SER A 595 -57.47 32.09 -10.44
C SER A 595 -58.00 30.81 -9.74
N GLN A 596 -58.27 30.77 -8.43
CA GLN A 596 -58.02 31.78 -7.37
C GLN A 596 -57.85 31.16 -5.95
N MET A 597 -57.70 32.03 -4.94
CA MET A 597 -57.30 31.78 -3.54
C MET A 597 -58.36 31.15 -2.63
N ALA A 598 -57.92 30.50 -1.54
CA ALA A 598 -58.49 30.62 -0.19
C ALA A 598 -57.44 30.20 0.88
N SER A 599 -57.64 30.55 2.16
CA SER A 599 -56.63 30.44 3.23
C SER A 599 -57.18 29.91 4.56
N VAL A 600 -56.33 29.25 5.36
CA VAL A 600 -56.52 29.03 6.82
C VAL A 600 -55.15 29.07 7.54
N LEU A 601 -55.10 29.75 8.68
CA LEU A 601 -54.07 29.65 9.73
C LEU A 601 -54.79 29.73 11.09
N PRO A 602 -54.25 29.12 12.17
CA PRO A 602 -53.57 29.96 13.17
C PRO A 602 -52.29 29.32 13.79
N SER A 603 -51.66 30.06 14.70
CA SER A 603 -50.36 29.82 15.38
C SER A 603 -50.56 29.84 16.92
N PRO A 604 -49.63 30.26 17.83
CA PRO A 604 -48.15 30.34 17.84
C PRO A 604 -47.50 29.80 19.16
N ARG A 605 -46.17 29.92 19.29
CA ARG A 605 -45.39 30.42 20.48
C ARG A 605 -43.87 30.42 20.14
N THR A 606 -43.19 31.54 19.88
CA THR A 606 -42.63 32.60 20.79
C THR A 606 -41.53 32.10 21.74
N GLY A 607 -40.35 32.73 21.90
CA GLY A 607 -39.71 33.93 21.29
C GLY A 607 -38.17 33.78 21.40
N TYR A 608 -37.27 34.76 21.25
CA TYR A 608 -37.26 36.25 21.14
C TYR A 608 -36.10 36.65 20.16
N PHE A 609 -36.20 37.67 19.30
CA PHE A 609 -35.72 39.07 19.49
C PHE A 609 -34.24 39.21 19.99
N LEU A 610 -33.39 40.12 19.49
CA LEU A 610 -33.61 41.38 18.75
C LEU A 610 -32.48 41.72 17.72
N ALA A 611 -32.74 42.78 16.95
CA ALA A 611 -32.02 43.34 15.79
C ALA A 611 -30.55 43.77 15.96
N TRP A 612 -29.89 43.99 14.82
CA TRP A 612 -28.70 44.86 14.67
C TRP A 612 -29.08 46.18 13.98
N ALA A 613 -28.47 47.29 14.39
CA ALA A 613 -28.56 48.59 13.74
C ALA A 613 -27.22 49.35 13.85
N SER A 614 -26.95 50.19 12.87
CA SER A 614 -25.70 50.94 12.64
C SER A 614 -25.31 51.96 13.72
N ALA A 615 -24.00 52.08 13.97
CA ALA A 615 -23.34 53.35 14.32
C ALA A 615 -21.85 53.30 13.91
N ASP A 616 -21.30 54.45 13.49
CA ASP A 616 -19.92 54.60 13.05
C ASP A 616 -18.90 54.64 14.20
N PHE A 617 -17.61 54.42 13.87
CA PHE A 617 -16.59 55.42 14.22
C PHE A 617 -15.42 55.39 13.23
N SER A 618 -14.93 56.57 12.85
CA SER A 618 -13.85 56.77 11.89
C SER A 618 -12.60 57.38 12.55
N SER A 619 -11.42 57.18 11.94
CA SER A 619 -10.56 58.27 11.39
C SER A 619 -9.04 57.96 11.36
N LEU A 620 -8.38 58.41 10.26
CA LEU A 620 -6.95 58.80 10.13
C LEU A 620 -5.83 57.73 10.37
N SER A 621 -4.61 57.76 9.81
CA SER A 621 -3.94 58.36 8.62
C SER A 621 -2.48 57.81 8.55
N TYR A 622 -1.52 58.07 7.62
CA TYR A 622 -1.36 58.90 6.41
C TYR A 622 -0.10 58.38 5.63
N PHE A 623 -0.06 58.45 4.28
CA PHE A 623 1.10 58.11 3.38
C PHE A 623 1.55 56.62 3.40
N GLY A 624 2.30 56.04 2.44
CA GLY A 624 2.94 56.46 1.17
C GLY A 624 4.23 55.61 0.95
N SER A 625 4.74 55.24 -0.24
CA SER A 625 4.43 55.59 -1.64
C SER A 625 4.97 54.53 -2.67
N HIS A 626 4.87 54.83 -3.97
CA HIS A 626 5.42 54.11 -5.17
C HIS A 626 6.96 53.84 -5.14
N SER A 627 7.68 53.17 -6.08
CA SER A 627 7.48 52.52 -7.42
C SER A 627 8.76 51.71 -7.77
N SER A 628 8.78 50.51 -8.38
CA SER A 628 8.55 50.10 -9.80
C SER A 628 9.72 50.25 -10.83
N TRP A 629 10.09 49.15 -11.52
CA TRP A 629 10.75 48.98 -12.85
C TRP A 629 12.27 49.22 -13.15
N ARG A 630 13.00 48.09 -13.34
CA ARG A 630 14.05 47.71 -14.36
C ARG A 630 14.95 48.77 -15.07
N LYS A 631 16.29 48.53 -15.15
CA LYS A 631 17.04 48.07 -16.38
C LYS A 631 18.59 47.90 -16.25
N ARG A 632 19.16 47.19 -17.25
CA ARG A 632 20.57 46.79 -17.59
C ARG A 632 21.48 47.99 -18.02
N PRO A 633 22.79 47.88 -18.45
CA PRO A 633 23.57 46.70 -18.92
C PRO A 633 25.12 46.60 -18.67
N GLN A 634 25.70 45.51 -19.25
CA GLN A 634 27.09 45.17 -19.72
C GLN A 634 27.94 46.30 -20.41
N PRO A 635 29.21 46.09 -20.93
CA PRO A 635 30.06 44.86 -21.13
C PRO A 635 31.63 45.03 -20.87
N LEU A 636 32.48 44.11 -21.42
CA LEU A 636 33.94 44.25 -21.81
C LEU A 636 35.03 43.95 -20.72
N ARG A 637 36.27 43.46 -21.00
CA ARG A 637 36.90 42.70 -22.13
C ARG A 637 38.29 42.07 -21.75
N GLU A 638 38.76 41.14 -22.59
CA GLU A 638 40.16 40.87 -23.04
C GLU A 638 41.22 40.04 -22.25
N LEU A 639 42.15 39.50 -23.07
CA LEU A 639 43.35 38.67 -22.82
C LEU A 639 44.58 39.39 -23.44
N PRO A 640 45.84 39.05 -23.08
CA PRO A 640 46.67 38.11 -23.88
C PRO A 640 47.57 37.21 -22.99
N GLN A 641 48.47 36.31 -23.42
CA GLN A 641 48.67 35.32 -24.53
C GLN A 641 50.18 34.89 -24.48
N HIS A 642 50.58 33.87 -25.28
CA HIS A 642 51.97 33.46 -25.66
C HIS A 642 52.87 32.69 -24.66
N SER A 643 53.83 31.81 -25.05
CA SER A 643 54.00 30.75 -26.11
C SER A 643 55.46 30.23 -26.10
N TYR A 644 55.83 28.94 -26.23
CA TYR A 644 56.12 28.12 -27.45
C TYR A 644 56.59 26.70 -26.98
N SER A 645 56.11 25.54 -27.49
CA SER A 645 56.53 24.69 -28.65
C SER A 645 57.78 23.77 -28.45
N GLN A 646 57.64 22.42 -28.55
CA GLN A 646 58.00 21.53 -29.71
C GLN A 646 59.44 20.91 -29.64
N THR A 647 59.82 19.74 -30.20
CA THR A 647 59.16 18.73 -31.11
C THR A 647 59.84 17.32 -31.09
N GLN A 648 59.12 16.27 -31.56
CA GLN A 648 59.58 15.06 -32.32
C GLN A 648 60.50 13.97 -31.67
N VAL A 649 60.64 12.72 -32.18
CA VAL A 649 59.70 11.70 -32.80
C VAL A 649 60.45 10.36 -33.05
N LEU A 650 59.80 9.16 -32.98
CA LEU A 650 59.92 8.02 -33.93
C LEU A 650 59.17 6.71 -33.54
N GLN A 651 59.05 5.81 -34.53
CA GLN A 651 58.03 4.77 -34.80
C GLN A 651 58.13 3.37 -34.12
N GLN A 652 56.99 2.64 -34.26
CA GLN A 652 56.66 1.18 -34.25
C GLN A 652 57.71 0.21 -34.88
N PRO A 653 57.64 -1.18 -34.79
CA PRO A 653 56.41 -2.01 -35.01
C PRO A 653 56.21 -3.47 -34.45
N TYR A 654 54.92 -3.89 -34.41
CA TYR A 654 54.28 -5.21 -34.74
C TYR A 654 54.71 -6.62 -34.22
N ARG A 655 53.65 -7.47 -34.01
CA ARG A 655 53.53 -8.96 -34.21
C ARG A 655 54.18 -9.94 -33.19
N THR A 656 53.76 -11.21 -33.01
CA THR A 656 52.43 -11.92 -33.00
C THR A 656 52.59 -13.37 -32.45
N LEU A 657 51.48 -13.98 -32.00
CA LEU A 657 51.20 -15.44 -31.95
C LEU A 657 51.85 -16.33 -30.85
N SER A 658 51.26 -17.52 -30.71
CA SER A 658 51.32 -18.51 -29.61
C SER A 658 51.86 -19.88 -30.04
N PHE A 659 52.14 -20.83 -29.12
CA PHE A 659 51.75 -22.26 -29.24
C PHE A 659 52.05 -23.16 -28.01
N GLN A 660 51.08 -24.03 -27.63
CA GLN A 660 51.18 -25.48 -27.29
C GLN A 660 52.13 -26.03 -26.17
N MET A 661 52.00 -27.26 -25.61
CA MET A 661 51.16 -28.45 -25.94
C MET A 661 50.80 -29.42 -24.75
N SER A 662 49.85 -30.33 -25.05
CA SER A 662 49.26 -31.53 -24.38
C SER A 662 50.22 -32.61 -23.80
N PRO A 663 49.76 -33.69 -23.06
CA PRO A 663 48.88 -34.81 -23.52
C PRO A 663 47.89 -35.39 -22.43
N LYS A 664 47.22 -36.56 -22.48
CA LYS A 664 46.29 -37.29 -23.43
C LYS A 664 45.56 -38.46 -22.67
N TRP A 665 44.55 -39.11 -23.30
CA TRP A 665 43.92 -40.45 -23.01
C TRP A 665 42.84 -40.57 -21.88
N VAL A 666 41.77 -41.43 -21.92
CA VAL A 666 40.97 -42.05 -23.04
C VAL A 666 39.64 -42.76 -22.57
N PHE A 667 38.71 -43.06 -23.52
CA PHE A 667 37.54 -44.01 -23.55
C PHE A 667 36.41 -44.07 -22.47
N MET A 668 35.23 -43.48 -22.79
CA MET A 668 33.94 -44.11 -23.24
C MET A 668 33.13 -45.17 -22.42
N VAL A 669 31.78 -45.14 -22.62
CA VAL A 669 30.73 -46.21 -22.52
C VAL A 669 29.67 -46.16 -21.37
N GLN A 670 28.49 -45.61 -21.73
CA GLN A 670 27.07 -46.04 -21.52
C GLN A 670 26.51 -46.81 -20.29
N GLN A 671 25.36 -46.29 -19.81
CA GLN A 671 24.09 -46.95 -19.38
C GLN A 671 23.90 -47.50 -17.93
N LEU A 672 22.65 -47.89 -17.65
CA LEU A 672 21.87 -47.98 -16.38
C LEU A 672 21.17 -49.38 -16.29
N PRO A 673 20.42 -49.79 -15.22
CA PRO A 673 20.29 -49.32 -13.81
C PRO A 673 20.19 -50.46 -12.72
N VAL A 674 19.83 -50.13 -11.46
CA VAL A 674 19.24 -51.00 -10.37
C VAL A 674 20.20 -52.03 -9.70
N MET A 675 20.49 -52.07 -8.38
CA MET A 675 19.59 -52.23 -7.22
C MET A 675 20.30 -52.03 -5.84
N ARG A 676 19.53 -51.60 -4.83
CA ARG A 676 19.61 -51.82 -3.36
C ARG A 676 20.93 -52.17 -2.62
N GLN A 677 21.25 -51.30 -1.66
CA GLN A 677 21.37 -51.55 -0.20
C GLN A 677 22.13 -52.80 0.32
N LEU A 678 23.18 -52.57 1.12
CA LEU A 678 23.15 -52.79 2.59
C LEU A 678 24.41 -52.22 3.29
N LEU A 679 24.23 -51.83 4.56
CA LEU A 679 25.24 -51.68 5.64
C LEU A 679 26.57 -50.93 5.36
N TRP A 680 26.65 -49.66 5.79
CA TRP A 680 27.87 -49.13 6.46
C TRP A 680 27.63 -48.04 7.52
N PRO A 681 26.85 -48.29 8.60
CA PRO A 681 26.75 -47.36 9.74
C PRO A 681 27.69 -47.78 10.88
N LEU A 682 28.97 -47.36 10.85
CA LEU A 682 29.84 -47.28 12.04
C LEU A 682 31.18 -46.61 11.67
N LEU A 683 31.29 -45.29 11.94
CA LEU A 683 32.49 -44.55 12.39
C LEU A 683 32.18 -43.04 12.43
N LEU A 684 32.09 -42.50 13.64
CA LEU A 684 32.04 -41.07 14.00
C LEU A 684 33.25 -40.80 14.93
N PRO A 685 33.60 -39.56 15.29
CA PRO A 685 33.37 -38.27 14.63
C PRO A 685 34.66 -37.38 14.58
N LEU A 686 34.49 -36.12 14.13
CA LEU A 686 35.32 -34.88 14.22
C LEU A 686 35.38 -34.22 12.82
N ALA A 687 35.22 -32.91 12.63
CA ALA A 687 35.11 -31.80 13.59
C ALA A 687 33.88 -30.87 13.32
N LEU A 688 33.83 -29.71 13.99
CA LEU A 688 32.65 -28.87 14.17
C LEU A 688 32.24 -27.93 13.00
N THR A 689 30.92 -27.68 12.96
CA THR A 689 30.15 -26.49 12.51
C THR A 689 30.87 -25.26 11.92
N ILE A 690 30.38 -24.76 10.76
CA ILE A 690 29.83 -23.40 10.58
C ILE A 690 28.67 -23.48 9.53
N ILE A 691 27.81 -22.45 9.48
CA ILE A 691 26.78 -22.13 8.47
C ILE A 691 25.54 -23.05 8.42
N ASN A 692 24.41 -22.54 8.92
CA ASN A 692 23.09 -23.07 8.60
C ASN A 692 21.98 -21.98 8.71
N PHE A 693 22.11 -20.90 7.93
CA PHE A 693 21.12 -19.82 7.87
C PHE A 693 20.02 -20.11 6.83
N PRO A 694 18.72 -20.13 7.22
CA PRO A 694 17.62 -20.29 6.29
C PRO A 694 17.23 -18.94 5.68
N LEU A 695 17.77 -18.63 4.49
CA LEU A 695 17.36 -17.46 3.69
C LEU A 695 15.83 -17.40 3.50
N LEU A 696 15.21 -16.40 4.12
CA LEU A 696 13.78 -16.11 4.03
C LEU A 696 13.49 -15.08 2.91
N ASP A 697 14.02 -15.34 1.72
CA ASP A 697 13.62 -14.65 0.49
C ASP A 697 13.24 -15.69 -0.58
N GLN A 698 11.98 -15.66 -1.01
CA GLN A 698 11.38 -16.62 -1.94
C GLN A 698 10.49 -15.89 -2.96
N PRO A 699 11.07 -15.28 -4.01
CA PRO A 699 10.30 -14.86 -5.17
C PRO A 699 9.63 -16.08 -5.81
N SER A 700 8.30 -16.06 -5.91
CA SER A 700 7.51 -17.15 -6.48
C SER A 700 7.95 -17.48 -7.90
N LYS A 701 8.13 -18.76 -8.24
CA LYS A 701 8.68 -19.25 -9.52
C LYS A 701 7.73 -19.10 -10.74
N VAL A 702 7.22 -17.90 -11.00
CA VAL A 702 6.39 -17.57 -12.17
C VAL A 702 6.88 -16.28 -12.84
N LEU A 703 7.95 -16.39 -13.64
CA LEU A 703 8.23 -15.63 -14.88
C LEU A 703 9.64 -15.96 -15.38
N LYS A 704 9.76 -16.66 -16.52
CA LYS A 704 11.06 -16.90 -17.18
C LYS A 704 11.44 -15.74 -18.11
N GLY A 705 11.63 -14.56 -17.52
CA GLY A 705 12.27 -13.41 -18.16
C GLY A 705 13.38 -12.89 -17.24
N ARG A 706 14.55 -12.55 -17.78
CA ARG A 706 15.64 -11.91 -17.00
C ARG A 706 15.34 -10.43 -16.78
N MET A 707 14.31 -10.14 -15.99
CA MET A 707 14.22 -8.85 -15.31
C MET A 707 15.19 -8.91 -14.11
N ILE A 708 16.10 -7.95 -14.00
CA ILE A 708 16.92 -7.82 -12.80
C ILE A 708 16.01 -7.22 -11.74
N LEU A 709 15.59 -8.04 -10.77
CA LEU A 709 14.95 -7.56 -9.55
C LEU A 709 16.00 -6.76 -8.77
N ILE A 710 15.93 -5.43 -8.94
CA ILE A 710 16.67 -4.48 -8.11
C ILE A 710 15.93 -4.43 -6.78
N SER A 711 16.65 -4.68 -5.69
CA SER A 711 16.06 -4.56 -4.36
C SER A 711 15.92 -3.09 -4.01
N SER A 712 14.71 -2.66 -3.66
CA SER A 712 14.47 -1.30 -3.13
C SER A 712 15.18 -1.05 -1.79
N ASN A 713 15.75 -2.09 -1.20
CA ASN A 713 16.58 -2.03 0.01
C ASN A 713 17.93 -1.32 -0.23
N THR A 714 18.38 -1.17 -1.49
CA THR A 714 19.66 -0.53 -1.82
C THR A 714 19.49 0.90 -2.35
N PHE A 715 18.47 1.62 -1.87
CA PHE A 715 18.25 3.04 -2.20
C PHE A 715 18.78 4.01 -1.12
N GLY A 716 19.60 3.53 -0.18
CA GLY A 716 20.09 4.35 0.94
C GLY A 716 18.94 4.78 1.85
N ASP A 717 18.94 6.03 2.31
CA ASP A 717 17.85 6.57 3.12
C ASP A 717 16.54 6.69 2.32
N LEU A 718 16.60 6.76 0.98
CA LEU A 718 15.43 6.77 0.10
C LEU A 718 14.79 5.38 -0.08
N SER A 719 15.27 4.37 0.65
CA SER A 719 14.67 3.03 0.68
C SER A 719 13.29 3.08 1.35
N PRO A 720 12.28 2.38 0.80
CA PRO A 720 11.07 2.02 1.53
C PRO A 720 11.39 1.34 2.87
N TRP A 721 10.51 1.51 3.86
CA TRP A 721 10.62 0.80 5.13
C TRP A 721 10.60 -0.72 4.93
N ARG A 722 11.38 -1.42 5.75
CA ARG A 722 11.40 -2.88 5.86
C ARG A 722 11.74 -3.27 7.30
N SER A 723 11.25 -4.43 7.76
CA SER A 723 11.75 -5.04 8.99
C SER A 723 13.23 -5.42 8.81
N ILE A 724 14.07 -5.01 9.76
CA ILE A 724 15.49 -5.35 9.90
C ILE A 724 15.59 -6.45 10.98
N PRO A 725 16.33 -7.56 10.75
CA PRO A 725 16.53 -8.56 11.79
C PRO A 725 17.48 -8.03 12.87
N SER A 726 17.24 -8.37 14.14
CA SER A 726 18.12 -8.03 15.26
C SER A 726 19.57 -8.52 15.08
N GLU A 727 19.79 -9.53 14.22
CA GLU A 727 21.11 -9.97 13.75
C GLU A 727 21.93 -8.84 13.11
N SER A 728 21.32 -7.94 12.33
CA SER A 728 22.00 -6.76 11.75
C SER A 728 22.63 -5.85 12.80
N PHE A 729 22.14 -5.90 14.03
CA PHE A 729 22.60 -5.07 15.15
C PHE A 729 23.39 -5.89 16.20
N GLY A 730 23.73 -7.16 15.90
CA GLY A 730 24.54 -8.02 16.78
C GLY A 730 23.75 -8.92 17.73
N LEU A 731 22.41 -8.94 17.67
CA LEU A 731 21.54 -9.74 18.54
C LEU A 731 20.74 -10.81 17.76
N PRO A 732 21.35 -11.88 17.23
CA PRO A 732 20.71 -12.81 16.29
C PRO A 732 19.46 -13.54 16.82
N GLU A 733 19.39 -13.80 18.13
CA GLU A 733 18.25 -14.49 18.76
C GLU A 733 17.17 -13.53 19.31
N ALA A 734 17.43 -12.22 19.35
CA ALA A 734 16.53 -11.25 19.98
C ALA A 734 15.30 -10.95 19.11
N LEU A 735 14.12 -10.96 19.72
CA LEU A 735 12.85 -10.66 19.03
C LEU A 735 12.18 -9.39 19.60
N PRO A 736 11.51 -8.58 18.75
CA PRO A 736 10.83 -7.35 19.18
C PRO A 736 9.57 -7.58 20.03
N ILE A 737 9.12 -8.85 20.15
CA ILE A 737 8.04 -9.26 21.05
C ILE A 737 8.49 -9.18 22.51
N ILE A 738 7.59 -8.82 23.43
CA ILE A 738 7.91 -8.71 24.86
C ILE A 738 8.28 -10.10 25.43
N PRO A 739 9.34 -10.24 26.24
CA PRO A 739 9.70 -11.50 26.89
C PRO A 739 8.59 -12.05 27.80
N GLU A 740 8.51 -13.38 27.97
CA GLU A 740 7.39 -14.05 28.68
C GLU A 740 7.26 -13.65 30.17
N ASP A 741 8.32 -13.12 30.78
CA ASP A 741 8.40 -12.69 32.18
C ASP A 741 8.32 -11.16 32.40
N CYS A 742 8.01 -10.41 31.33
CA CYS A 742 7.93 -8.96 31.32
C CYS A 742 6.53 -8.45 30.89
N GLU A 743 6.07 -7.35 31.49
CA GLU A 743 4.91 -6.58 31.01
C GLU A 743 5.37 -5.23 30.43
N ILE A 744 4.82 -4.83 29.28
CA ILE A 744 5.01 -3.49 28.72
C ILE A 744 4.24 -2.47 29.55
N VAL A 745 4.91 -1.41 30.02
CA VAL A 745 4.31 -0.34 30.82
C VAL A 745 4.16 0.94 29.99
N GLN A 746 5.19 1.27 29.21
CA GLN A 746 5.23 2.51 28.42
C GLN A 746 5.99 2.28 27.10
N ALA A 747 5.53 2.91 26.02
CA ALA A 747 6.14 2.81 24.70
C ALA A 747 6.43 4.20 24.10
N HIS A 748 7.66 4.44 23.69
CA HIS A 748 8.08 5.67 23.01
C HIS A 748 8.33 5.38 21.53
N LEU A 749 7.53 5.93 20.63
CA LEU A 749 7.80 5.92 19.19
C LEU A 749 8.47 7.22 18.76
N LEU A 750 9.62 7.11 18.11
CA LEU A 750 10.22 8.16 17.30
C LEU A 750 10.21 7.67 15.84
N HIS A 751 9.61 8.42 14.90
CA HIS A 751 9.52 7.97 13.50
C HIS A 751 9.87 9.05 12.46
N ARG A 752 10.42 8.62 11.33
CA ARG A 752 10.65 9.49 10.15
C ARG A 752 9.32 9.76 9.43
N HIS A 753 9.29 10.82 8.62
CA HIS A 753 8.28 10.93 7.56
C HIS A 753 8.30 9.75 6.58
N GLY A 754 7.20 9.56 5.86
CA GLY A 754 7.08 8.54 4.81
C GLY A 754 7.86 8.87 3.55
N ALA A 755 7.72 8.03 2.53
CA ALA A 755 8.20 8.35 1.20
C ALA A 755 7.61 9.68 0.70
N ARG A 756 8.50 10.54 0.20
CA ARG A 756 8.18 11.89 -0.25
C ARG A 756 8.63 12.13 -1.68
N TYR A 757 8.13 13.20 -2.29
CA TYR A 757 8.74 13.78 -3.48
C TYR A 757 10.13 14.36 -3.15
N PRO A 758 10.98 14.60 -4.19
CA PRO A 758 12.27 15.28 -4.04
C PRO A 758 12.21 16.58 -3.24
N SER A 759 13.35 16.97 -2.68
CA SER A 759 13.47 18.28 -2.04
C SER A 759 13.52 19.38 -3.11
N THR A 760 13.08 20.62 -2.84
CA THR A 760 13.07 21.69 -3.86
C THR A 760 14.45 21.96 -4.47
N ASP A 761 15.48 21.73 -3.68
CA ASP A 761 16.87 22.04 -3.99
C ASP A 761 17.65 20.82 -4.54
N ASP A 762 16.96 19.68 -4.75
CA ASP A 762 17.55 18.46 -5.31
C ASP A 762 17.88 18.65 -6.81
N SER A 763 19.12 18.33 -7.21
CA SER A 763 19.62 18.49 -8.60
C SER A 763 18.94 17.62 -9.67
N LEU A 764 17.91 16.85 -9.29
CA LEU A 764 17.04 16.08 -10.19
C LEU A 764 16.26 17.00 -11.14
N HIS A 765 15.83 18.17 -10.64
CA HIS A 765 15.13 19.16 -11.46
C HIS A 765 16.07 19.76 -12.53
N ASP A 766 17.36 19.96 -12.20
CA ASP A 766 18.38 20.38 -13.17
C ASP A 766 18.70 19.30 -14.22
N PHE A 767 18.77 18.03 -13.82
CA PHE A 767 18.92 16.94 -14.78
C PHE A 767 17.74 16.86 -15.74
N ALA A 768 16.50 16.95 -15.24
CA ALA A 768 15.30 17.02 -16.06
C ALA A 768 15.32 18.21 -17.04
N ALA A 769 15.64 19.41 -16.53
CA ALA A 769 15.78 20.62 -17.33
C ALA A 769 16.88 20.51 -18.40
N ARG A 770 18.01 19.84 -18.11
CA ARG A 770 19.08 19.57 -19.09
C ARG A 770 18.61 18.61 -20.18
N VAL A 771 17.96 17.50 -19.84
CA VAL A 771 17.35 16.57 -20.81
C VAL A 771 16.37 17.31 -21.72
N HIS A 772 15.53 18.18 -21.14
CA HIS A 772 14.57 18.99 -21.89
C HIS A 772 15.24 19.99 -22.84
N LYS A 773 16.20 20.77 -22.33
CA LYS A 773 16.98 21.74 -23.11
C LYS A 773 17.70 21.10 -24.30
N ALA A 774 18.20 19.87 -24.13
CA ALA A 774 18.78 19.11 -25.23
C ALA A 774 17.72 18.62 -26.24
N ALA A 775 16.56 18.17 -25.77
CA ALA A 775 15.47 17.69 -26.61
C ALA A 775 14.87 18.77 -27.53
N VAL A 776 14.66 19.99 -27.01
CA VAL A 776 14.12 21.13 -27.79
C VAL A 776 15.16 21.82 -28.66
N SER A 777 16.45 21.48 -28.53
CA SER A 777 17.51 22.07 -29.35
C SER A 777 17.32 21.74 -30.84
N SER A 778 17.82 22.61 -31.73
CA SER A 778 17.72 22.42 -33.19
C SER A 778 18.35 21.09 -33.67
N ARG A 779 19.42 20.64 -32.99
CA ARG A 779 20.06 19.34 -33.21
C ARG A 779 19.26 18.19 -32.58
N GLY A 780 18.69 18.40 -31.40
CA GLY A 780 18.12 17.36 -30.54
C GLY A 780 19.18 16.43 -29.98
N PHE A 781 18.75 15.42 -29.22
CA PHE A 781 19.56 14.24 -28.89
C PHE A 781 18.86 12.94 -29.35
N LYS A 782 19.60 11.84 -29.31
CA LYS A 782 19.12 10.47 -29.57
C LYS A 782 19.49 9.57 -28.40
N ALA A 783 18.62 8.62 -28.08
CA ALA A 783 18.87 7.63 -27.04
C ALA A 783 18.57 6.20 -27.53
N ASN A 784 19.43 5.27 -27.14
CA ASN A 784 19.46 3.89 -27.65
C ASN A 784 19.33 2.87 -26.50
N ARG A 785 19.19 1.59 -26.87
CA ARG A 785 19.06 0.44 -25.96
C ARG A 785 18.15 0.73 -24.77
N LYS A 786 18.69 0.72 -23.54
CA LYS A 786 17.93 0.96 -22.30
C LYS A 786 17.56 2.43 -22.07
N LEU A 787 18.34 3.39 -22.58
CA LEU A 787 18.06 4.82 -22.41
C LEU A 787 16.99 5.35 -23.38
N LYS A 788 16.49 4.52 -24.29
CA LYS A 788 15.49 4.88 -25.31
C LYS A 788 14.24 5.60 -24.77
N PHE A 789 13.84 5.34 -23.51
CA PHE A 789 12.71 6.02 -22.88
C PHE A 789 12.95 7.53 -22.66
N LEU A 790 14.21 7.97 -22.48
CA LEU A 790 14.57 9.39 -22.31
C LEU A 790 14.13 10.27 -23.49
N ALA A 791 13.95 9.70 -24.67
CA ALA A 791 13.42 10.41 -25.85
C ALA A 791 11.94 10.82 -25.70
N THR A 792 11.23 10.34 -24.68
CA THR A 792 9.80 10.59 -24.41
C THR A 792 9.47 10.77 -22.92
N TRP A 793 10.43 10.58 -22.01
CA TRP A 793 10.27 10.75 -20.57
C TRP A 793 9.84 12.16 -20.19
N LYS A 794 9.06 12.31 -19.11
CA LYS A 794 8.68 13.58 -18.49
C LYS A 794 8.91 13.46 -16.98
N ASN A 795 9.37 14.53 -16.33
CA ASN A 795 9.53 14.51 -14.89
C ASN A 795 8.15 14.57 -14.21
N LYS A 796 7.71 13.41 -13.69
CA LYS A 796 6.50 13.21 -12.88
C LYS A 796 6.49 13.90 -11.51
N LEU A 797 7.66 14.24 -10.98
CA LEU A 797 7.82 14.49 -9.55
C LEU A 797 7.50 15.94 -9.17
N GLY A 798 6.73 16.09 -8.08
CA GLY A 798 6.58 17.36 -7.37
C GLY A 798 7.76 17.63 -6.44
N SER A 799 7.53 18.41 -5.38
CA SER A 799 8.51 18.69 -4.33
C SER A 799 7.91 18.59 -2.92
N GLU A 800 8.75 18.14 -1.98
CA GLU A 800 8.57 18.08 -0.52
C GLU A 800 7.46 17.19 0.05
N LEU A 801 6.28 17.16 -0.57
CA LEU A 801 5.09 16.48 -0.06
C LEU A 801 5.26 14.95 0.04
N LEU A 802 4.49 14.30 0.91
CA LEU A 802 4.40 12.83 0.90
C LEU A 802 3.87 12.31 -0.43
N THR A 803 4.40 11.19 -0.90
CA THR A 803 3.76 10.42 -1.98
C THR A 803 2.57 9.64 -1.41
N PRO A 804 1.65 9.15 -2.26
CA PRO A 804 0.61 8.21 -1.81
C PRO A 804 1.22 6.98 -1.09
N PHE A 805 2.32 6.42 -1.60
CA PHE A 805 2.99 5.32 -0.90
C PHE A 805 3.48 5.73 0.51
N GLY A 806 4.04 6.93 0.67
CA GLY A 806 4.47 7.44 1.98
C GLY A 806 3.34 7.61 2.98
N ARG A 807 2.14 8.00 2.53
CA ARG A 807 0.93 8.04 3.36
C ARG A 807 0.53 6.65 3.86
N SER A 808 0.53 5.65 2.96
CA SER A 808 0.29 4.23 3.30
C SER A 808 1.29 3.73 4.34
N GLN A 809 2.59 3.97 4.16
CA GLN A 809 3.62 3.55 5.13
C GLN A 809 3.35 4.03 6.56
N LEU A 810 2.84 5.27 6.75
CA LEU A 810 2.57 5.81 8.08
C LEU A 810 1.22 5.36 8.63
N PHE A 811 0.22 5.18 7.78
CA PHE A 811 -1.04 4.54 8.17
C PHE A 811 -0.79 3.12 8.67
N ASP A 812 0.02 2.33 7.95
CA ASP A 812 0.43 0.98 8.35
C ASP A 812 1.32 0.98 9.60
N LEU A 813 2.20 1.97 9.79
CA LEU A 813 2.93 2.13 11.05
C LEU A 813 1.97 2.39 12.21
N GLY A 814 0.96 3.25 12.03
CA GLY A 814 -0.11 3.49 13.01
C GLY A 814 -0.89 2.22 13.36
N ILE A 815 -1.28 1.45 12.34
CA ILE A 815 -1.97 0.16 12.50
C ILE A 815 -1.07 -0.87 13.19
N GLY A 816 0.18 -1.02 12.78
CA GLY A 816 1.17 -1.91 13.40
C GLY A 816 1.43 -1.55 14.86
N PHE A 817 1.59 -0.26 15.17
CA PHE A 817 1.80 0.24 16.53
C PHE A 817 0.54 0.03 17.40
N ARG A 818 -0.66 0.23 16.85
CA ARG A 818 -1.95 -0.07 17.51
C ARG A 818 -2.10 -1.55 17.82
N MET A 819 -1.70 -2.43 16.91
CA MET A 819 -1.77 -3.88 17.06
C MET A 819 -0.75 -4.41 18.09
N ARG A 820 0.46 -3.83 18.13
CA ARG A 820 1.54 -4.22 19.07
C ARG A 820 1.34 -3.66 20.48
N TYR A 821 1.08 -2.37 20.61
CA TYR A 821 1.10 -1.64 21.90
C TYR A 821 -0.27 -1.14 22.36
N GLY A 822 -1.33 -1.32 21.57
CA GLY A 822 -2.66 -0.78 21.86
C GLY A 822 -3.35 -1.29 23.14
N SER A 823 -2.76 -2.26 23.85
CA SER A 823 -3.19 -2.66 25.20
C SER A 823 -2.85 -1.62 26.28
N LEU A 824 -1.94 -0.68 25.97
CA LEU A 824 -1.55 0.45 26.82
C LEU A 824 -2.60 1.57 26.86
N LEU A 825 -3.53 1.64 25.90
CA LEU A 825 -4.55 2.71 25.86
C LEU A 825 -5.47 2.77 27.08
N LYS A 826 -5.55 1.68 27.86
CA LYS A 826 -6.28 1.61 29.14
C LYS A 826 -5.69 2.50 30.25
N GLY A 827 -4.48 3.05 30.06
CA GLY A 827 -3.74 3.83 31.05
C GLY A 827 -3.60 5.31 30.68
N PHE A 828 -4.42 5.82 29.77
CA PHE A 828 -4.54 7.26 29.52
C PHE A 828 -5.68 7.83 30.37
N ASP A 829 -5.36 8.82 31.20
CA ASP A 829 -6.33 9.59 31.99
C ASP A 829 -6.81 10.89 31.27
N ASP A 830 -6.16 11.25 30.16
CA ASP A 830 -6.50 12.39 29.28
C ASP A 830 -6.12 12.06 27.82
N LEU A 831 -6.52 12.91 26.86
CA LEU A 831 -6.16 12.77 25.44
C LEU A 831 -4.63 12.75 25.23
N PRO A 832 -4.08 11.74 24.51
CA PRO A 832 -2.65 11.65 24.24
C PRO A 832 -2.14 12.88 23.49
N VAL A 833 -0.96 13.38 23.89
CA VAL A 833 -0.20 14.37 23.14
C VAL A 833 0.84 13.65 22.28
N PHE A 834 0.72 13.80 20.96
CA PHE A 834 1.73 13.38 19.98
C PHE A 834 2.39 14.62 19.37
N ARG A 835 3.66 14.49 18.96
CA ARG A 835 4.45 15.61 18.41
C ARG A 835 4.85 15.37 16.96
N THR A 836 4.98 16.46 16.21
CA THR A 836 5.56 16.50 14.86
C THR A 836 6.21 17.87 14.65
N THR A 837 6.71 18.12 13.44
CA THR A 837 7.34 19.39 13.04
C THR A 837 6.59 20.06 11.88
N SER A 838 6.84 21.34 11.64
CA SER A 838 5.97 22.20 10.81
C SER A 838 6.11 22.04 9.29
N GLN A 839 7.03 21.22 8.75
CA GLN A 839 7.04 20.95 7.30
C GLN A 839 5.83 20.08 6.92
N ALA A 840 5.14 20.38 5.82
CA ALA A 840 3.89 19.70 5.43
C ALA A 840 3.97 18.15 5.47
N ARG A 841 5.06 17.56 4.95
CA ARG A 841 5.28 16.10 4.98
C ARG A 841 5.35 15.49 6.39
N MET A 842 5.72 16.29 7.40
CA MET A 842 5.83 15.89 8.80
C MET A 842 4.46 15.92 9.49
N VAL A 843 3.67 16.96 9.21
CA VAL A 843 2.26 17.04 9.62
C VAL A 843 1.46 15.90 8.98
N ASP A 844 1.55 15.72 7.65
CA ASP A 844 0.95 14.59 6.92
C ASP A 844 1.34 13.24 7.54
N SER A 845 2.62 13.03 7.87
CA SER A 845 3.11 11.76 8.42
C SER A 845 2.49 11.46 9.79
N ALA A 846 2.36 12.46 10.66
CA ALA A 846 1.72 12.31 11.96
C ALA A 846 0.19 12.11 11.84
N LEU A 847 -0.47 12.82 10.92
CA LEU A 847 -1.90 12.64 10.64
C LEU A 847 -2.21 11.23 10.10
N ASN A 848 -1.40 10.72 9.17
CA ASN A 848 -1.56 9.36 8.65
C ASN A 848 -1.27 8.29 9.72
N PHE A 849 -0.25 8.48 10.56
CA PHE A 849 -0.02 7.63 11.72
C PHE A 849 -1.22 7.64 12.68
N ALA A 850 -1.75 8.80 13.03
CA ALA A 850 -2.88 8.93 13.95
C ALA A 850 -4.17 8.34 13.36
N ALA A 851 -4.44 8.53 12.08
CA ALA A 851 -5.58 7.93 11.39
C ALA A 851 -5.48 6.39 11.32
N GLY A 852 -4.28 5.85 11.12
CA GLY A 852 -4.01 4.42 11.27
C GLY A 852 -4.25 3.96 12.71
N PHE A 853 -3.65 4.63 13.69
CA PHE A 853 -3.67 4.22 15.09
C PHE A 853 -5.07 4.29 15.73
N PHE A 854 -5.76 5.43 15.64
CA PHE A 854 -7.10 5.63 16.21
C PHE A 854 -8.19 5.10 15.27
N GLY A 855 -8.35 5.73 14.10
CA GLY A 855 -9.30 5.36 13.06
C GLY A 855 -10.06 6.54 12.47
N LEU A 856 -10.45 6.41 11.20
CA LEU A 856 -11.35 7.37 10.54
C LEU A 856 -12.81 7.18 10.98
N PRO A 857 -13.64 8.24 10.98
CA PRO A 857 -13.27 9.64 10.72
C PRO A 857 -12.72 10.38 11.96
N ASN A 858 -12.78 9.77 13.15
CA ASN A 858 -12.65 10.50 14.42
C ASN A 858 -11.23 10.85 14.87
N TYR A 859 -10.18 10.27 14.27
CA TYR A 859 -8.78 10.40 14.70
C TYR A 859 -8.35 11.81 15.15
N GLY A 860 -8.74 12.87 14.44
CA GLY A 860 -8.42 14.27 14.78
C GLY A 860 -9.08 14.80 16.07
N ARG A 861 -9.82 13.97 16.81
CA ARG A 861 -10.40 14.26 18.14
C ARG A 861 -9.90 13.31 19.22
N ASP A 862 -9.23 12.22 18.86
CA ASP A 862 -8.79 11.17 19.77
C ASP A 862 -7.38 11.45 20.36
N TYR A 863 -6.72 12.54 19.95
CA TYR A 863 -5.43 13.00 20.46
C TYR A 863 -5.24 14.52 20.28
N ARG A 864 -4.17 15.07 20.87
CA ARG A 864 -3.68 16.44 20.64
C ARG A 864 -2.39 16.38 19.80
N GLN A 865 -2.35 17.08 18.68
CA GLN A 865 -1.14 17.26 17.88
C GLN A 865 -0.39 18.52 18.34
N LEU A 866 0.84 18.36 18.82
CA LEU A 866 1.81 19.46 18.91
C LEU A 866 2.64 19.51 17.62
N ILE A 867 2.97 20.72 17.18
CA ILE A 867 3.81 20.99 15.99
C ILE A 867 4.96 21.91 16.40
N GLU A 868 6.20 21.46 16.26
CA GLU A 868 7.42 22.26 16.47
C GLU A 868 7.83 23.00 15.18
N ILE A 869 8.19 24.28 15.28
CA ILE A 869 8.42 25.14 14.10
C ILE A 869 9.83 24.94 13.53
N GLU A 870 9.92 24.59 12.25
CA GLU A 870 11.18 24.26 11.57
C GLU A 870 11.94 25.47 11.00
N ASN A 871 12.16 26.48 11.85
CA ASN A 871 12.79 27.74 11.47
C ASN A 871 13.93 28.08 12.46
N SER A 872 15.02 28.66 11.98
CA SER A 872 16.21 28.99 12.78
C SER A 872 16.01 30.08 13.85
N ALA A 873 14.83 30.69 13.92
CA ALA A 873 14.40 31.55 15.03
C ALA A 873 13.79 30.76 16.21
N PHE A 874 13.66 29.43 16.14
CA PHE A 874 12.98 28.60 17.13
C PHE A 874 13.83 27.40 17.56
N ASN A 875 13.80 27.11 18.87
CA ASN A 875 14.28 25.84 19.41
C ASN A 875 13.28 24.72 19.10
N THR A 876 13.80 23.57 18.63
CA THR A 876 13.06 22.32 18.37
C THR A 876 13.99 21.13 18.59
N THR A 877 13.48 20.06 19.20
CA THR A 877 14.25 18.81 19.36
C THR A 877 14.03 17.86 18.20
N LEU A 878 12.86 17.95 17.55
CA LEU A 878 12.46 17.09 16.44
C LEU A 878 12.95 17.55 15.07
N ALA A 879 13.48 18.78 14.96
CA ALA A 879 14.20 19.29 13.78
C ALA A 879 15.45 20.10 14.17
N SER A 880 16.25 19.58 15.11
CA SER A 880 17.40 20.24 15.75
C SER A 880 18.41 20.90 14.78
N ILE A 881 18.54 20.39 13.55
CA ILE A 881 19.34 21.00 12.47
C ILE A 881 18.95 22.45 12.14
N LYS A 882 17.72 22.88 12.45
CA LYS A 882 17.26 24.27 12.29
C LYS A 882 17.74 25.17 13.44
N ALA A 883 17.82 24.63 14.65
CA ALA A 883 18.24 25.34 15.86
C ALA A 883 19.77 25.44 16.03
N CYS A 884 20.56 24.95 15.07
CA CYS A 884 22.02 24.86 15.15
C CYS A 884 22.72 25.53 13.96
N PRO A 885 23.13 26.81 14.07
CA PRO A 885 23.75 27.56 12.97
C PRO A 885 25.01 26.90 12.38
N ASN A 886 25.85 26.26 13.21
CA ASN A 886 27.05 25.56 12.72
C ASN A 886 26.74 24.29 11.91
N PHE A 887 25.55 23.68 12.02
CA PHE A 887 25.19 22.52 11.19
C PHE A 887 25.25 22.85 9.69
N GLY A 888 24.83 24.06 9.28
CA GLY A 888 24.92 24.52 7.89
C GLY A 888 26.35 24.62 7.35
N LYS A 889 27.37 24.67 8.22
CA LYS A 889 28.80 24.65 7.83
C LYS A 889 29.35 23.22 7.74
N PHE A 890 29.01 22.37 8.71
CA PHE A 890 29.59 21.02 8.83
C PHE A 890 28.81 19.92 8.11
N GLY A 891 27.49 20.01 8.02
CA GLY A 891 26.67 19.04 7.27
C GLY A 891 27.10 18.93 5.80
N LEU A 892 27.58 20.04 5.21
CA LEU A 892 28.14 20.07 3.86
C LEU A 892 29.38 19.19 3.68
N LYS A 893 30.13 18.84 4.75
CA LYS A 893 31.21 17.83 4.67
C LYS A 893 30.66 16.48 4.19
N GLY A 894 29.48 16.06 4.67
CA GLY A 894 28.89 14.77 4.30
C GLY A 894 28.63 14.67 2.81
N PHE A 895 28.08 15.72 2.21
CA PHE A 895 27.88 15.81 0.76
C PHE A 895 29.21 15.76 0.00
N ALA A 896 30.22 16.54 0.40
CA ALA A 896 31.54 16.53 -0.25
C ALA A 896 32.22 15.14 -0.20
N LYS A 897 32.19 14.47 0.97
CA LYS A 897 32.73 13.11 1.15
C LYS A 897 31.97 12.07 0.31
N ALA A 898 30.67 12.25 0.15
CA ALA A 898 29.83 11.43 -0.71
C ALA A 898 30.08 11.68 -2.21
N ASP A 899 30.38 12.92 -2.61
CA ASP A 899 30.73 13.32 -3.97
C ASP A 899 32.06 12.71 -4.43
N GLU A 900 33.08 12.66 -3.56
CA GLU A 900 34.33 11.94 -3.82
C GLU A 900 34.04 10.50 -4.27
N TRP A 901 33.21 9.77 -3.50
CA TRP A 901 32.82 8.39 -3.81
C TRP A 901 32.00 8.27 -5.11
N LYS A 902 31.05 9.20 -5.38
CA LYS A 902 30.29 9.23 -6.65
C LYS A 902 31.20 9.20 -7.87
N THR A 903 32.33 9.93 -7.85
CA THR A 903 33.28 9.95 -8.99
C THR A 903 33.96 8.60 -9.25
N ILE A 904 34.03 7.72 -8.24
CA ILE A 904 34.70 6.44 -8.29
C ILE A 904 33.74 5.37 -8.83
N TYR A 905 32.62 5.10 -8.16
CA TYR A 905 31.76 3.96 -8.53
C TYR A 905 30.97 4.20 -9.82
N LEU A 906 30.50 5.44 -10.07
CA LEU A 906 29.76 5.77 -11.30
C LEU A 906 30.63 5.91 -12.55
N LYS A 907 31.97 5.84 -12.43
CA LYS A 907 32.89 5.94 -13.57
C LYS A 907 32.59 4.93 -14.67
N GLY A 908 32.30 3.68 -14.28
CA GLY A 908 31.90 2.61 -15.20
C GLY A 908 30.47 2.80 -15.76
N ALA A 909 29.53 3.17 -14.89
CA ALA A 909 28.15 3.46 -15.26
C ALA A 909 28.07 4.57 -16.33
N ARG A 910 28.73 5.71 -16.07
CA ARG A 910 28.76 6.88 -16.96
C ARG A 910 29.33 6.53 -18.34
N GLN A 911 30.44 5.81 -18.40
CA GLN A 911 31.03 5.36 -19.67
C GLN A 911 30.10 4.41 -20.44
N ARG A 912 29.43 3.47 -19.74
CA ARG A 912 28.46 2.54 -20.34
C ARG A 912 27.23 3.26 -20.90
N LEU A 913 26.64 4.16 -20.11
CA LEU A 913 25.41 4.87 -20.45
C LEU A 913 25.64 5.95 -21.52
N GLN A 914 26.79 6.62 -21.50
CA GLN A 914 27.16 7.59 -22.54
C GLN A 914 27.22 6.96 -23.94
N ALA A 915 27.62 5.69 -24.05
CA ALA A 915 27.69 4.96 -25.32
C ALA A 915 26.31 4.66 -25.95
N ASP A 916 25.21 4.90 -25.22
CA ASP A 916 23.83 4.80 -25.73
C ASP A 916 23.23 6.17 -26.12
N LEU A 917 23.96 7.29 -25.96
CA LEU A 917 23.50 8.65 -26.25
C LEU A 917 24.32 9.36 -27.36
N ASP A 918 23.64 10.10 -28.23
CA ASP A 918 24.24 11.03 -29.21
C ASP A 918 23.56 12.40 -29.07
N GLY A 919 24.36 13.47 -28.92
CA GLY A 919 23.87 14.84 -28.70
C GLY A 919 23.57 15.19 -27.24
N PHE A 920 23.86 14.30 -26.29
CA PHE A 920 23.79 14.56 -24.84
C PHE A 920 25.04 14.01 -24.15
N GLU A 921 25.65 14.80 -23.26
CA GLU A 921 26.81 14.42 -22.47
C GLU A 921 26.41 14.24 -21.00
N LEU A 922 26.79 13.10 -20.42
CA LEU A 922 26.50 12.72 -19.03
C LEU A 922 27.63 13.13 -18.08
N THR A 923 27.28 13.87 -17.03
CA THR A 923 28.14 14.06 -15.85
C THR A 923 28.09 12.83 -14.94
N THR A 924 28.90 12.84 -13.88
CA THR A 924 28.76 11.85 -12.79
C THR A 924 27.40 12.00 -12.11
N ASP A 925 26.99 13.24 -11.86
CA ASP A 925 25.78 13.60 -11.13
C ASP A 925 24.52 13.26 -11.94
N ASP A 926 24.57 13.33 -13.27
CA ASP A 926 23.49 12.80 -14.11
C ASP A 926 23.24 11.31 -13.84
N CYS A 927 24.31 10.52 -13.66
CA CYS A 927 24.20 9.09 -13.37
C CYS A 927 23.70 8.84 -11.95
N TYR A 928 24.13 9.65 -10.97
CA TYR A 928 23.58 9.62 -9.62
C TYR A 928 22.08 9.98 -9.61
N ASN A 929 21.72 11.05 -10.31
CA ASN A 929 20.35 11.54 -10.46
C ASN A 929 19.44 10.53 -11.16
N MET A 930 19.95 9.69 -12.07
CA MET A 930 19.19 8.54 -12.58
C MET A 930 18.90 7.49 -11.50
N GLN A 931 19.82 7.20 -10.58
CA GLN A 931 19.58 6.29 -9.46
C GLN A 931 18.59 6.89 -8.44
N THR A 932 18.76 8.17 -8.12
CA THR A 932 17.86 8.92 -7.23
C THR A 932 16.45 9.06 -7.83
N LEU A 933 16.34 9.30 -9.14
CA LEU A 933 15.06 9.26 -9.87
C LEU A 933 14.42 7.86 -9.83
N CYS A 934 15.20 6.79 -9.94
CA CYS A 934 14.66 5.44 -9.76
C CYS A 934 14.01 5.25 -8.38
N ALA A 935 14.66 5.72 -7.30
CA ALA A 935 14.09 5.66 -5.96
C ALA A 935 12.80 6.48 -5.85
N TYR A 936 12.84 7.77 -6.19
CA TYR A 936 11.69 8.67 -6.08
C TYR A 936 10.53 8.31 -7.03
N GLU A 937 10.78 8.00 -8.31
CA GLU A 937 9.72 7.55 -9.22
C GLU A 937 9.11 6.22 -8.77
N THR A 938 9.89 5.30 -8.18
CA THR A 938 9.34 4.05 -7.64
C THR A 938 8.34 4.32 -6.51
N VAL A 939 8.66 5.22 -5.57
CA VAL A 939 7.73 5.54 -4.46
C VAL A 939 6.65 6.57 -4.80
N ALA A 940 6.80 7.34 -5.89
CA ALA A 940 5.82 8.36 -6.32
C ALA A 940 4.91 7.91 -7.46
N LEU A 941 5.37 6.98 -8.33
CA LEU A 941 4.66 6.51 -9.53
C LEU A 941 4.50 4.99 -9.57
N GLY A 942 5.11 4.25 -8.63
CA GLY A 942 5.02 2.78 -8.50
C GLY A 942 6.02 2.00 -9.36
N TYR A 943 6.83 2.68 -10.16
CA TYR A 943 7.88 2.10 -11.02
C TYR A 943 8.83 3.20 -11.52
N SER A 944 9.99 2.80 -12.06
CA SER A 944 10.84 3.69 -12.85
C SER A 944 11.59 2.94 -13.96
N GLU A 945 11.69 3.58 -15.12
CA GLU A 945 12.53 3.10 -16.23
C GLU A 945 14.03 3.26 -15.92
N PHE A 946 14.41 4.19 -15.04
CA PHE A 946 15.81 4.41 -14.67
C PHE A 946 16.42 3.26 -13.87
N CYS A 947 15.62 2.53 -13.10
CA CYS A 947 16.14 1.49 -12.22
C CYS A 947 16.98 0.46 -12.99
N GLY A 948 16.43 -0.04 -14.10
CA GLY A 948 17.06 -1.07 -14.93
C GLY A 948 18.37 -0.68 -15.62
N LEU A 949 18.86 0.56 -15.47
CA LEU A 949 20.12 1.04 -16.06
C LEU A 949 21.38 0.55 -15.33
N PHE A 950 21.28 0.29 -14.03
CA PHE A 950 22.39 0.00 -13.13
C PHE A 950 22.50 -1.47 -12.75
N ASN A 951 23.70 -1.91 -12.37
CA ASN A 951 23.98 -3.27 -11.89
C ASN A 951 23.95 -3.33 -10.34
N LYS A 952 24.18 -4.52 -9.76
CA LYS A 952 24.15 -4.72 -8.29
C LYS A 952 25.22 -3.90 -7.57
N GLU A 953 26.46 -3.91 -8.07
CA GLU A 953 27.61 -3.19 -7.50
C GLU A 953 27.39 -1.65 -7.51
N GLU A 954 26.73 -1.14 -8.54
CA GLU A 954 26.36 0.27 -8.69
C GLU A 954 25.21 0.68 -7.75
N TRP A 955 24.32 -0.25 -7.40
CA TRP A 955 23.30 -0.06 -6.36
C TRP A 955 23.87 -0.13 -4.94
N GLU A 956 24.82 -1.03 -4.70
CA GLU A 956 25.60 -1.07 -3.45
C GLU A 956 26.43 0.20 -3.28
N GLY A 957 27.03 0.70 -4.37
CA GLY A 957 27.69 2.01 -4.42
C GLY A 957 26.75 3.16 -4.06
N PHE A 958 25.50 3.15 -4.54
CA PHE A 958 24.49 4.17 -4.23
C PHE A 958 24.05 4.16 -2.76
N ALA A 959 23.77 2.99 -2.18
CA ALA A 959 23.46 2.87 -0.75
C ALA A 959 24.62 3.36 0.14
N TYR A 960 25.86 3.17 -0.32
CA TYR A 960 27.06 3.69 0.34
C TYR A 960 27.21 5.23 0.22
N VAL A 961 26.72 5.88 -0.86
CA VAL A 961 26.66 7.36 -0.94
C VAL A 961 25.84 7.94 0.21
N GLY A 962 24.61 7.45 0.40
CA GLY A 962 23.74 7.93 1.49
C GLY A 962 24.38 7.69 2.86
N SER A 963 25.01 6.54 3.04
CA SER A 963 25.65 6.20 4.32
C SER A 963 26.89 7.05 4.62
N LEU A 964 27.72 7.36 3.62
CA LEU A 964 28.80 8.35 3.72
C LEU A 964 28.26 9.74 4.07
N GLN A 965 27.22 10.19 3.37
CA GLN A 965 26.59 11.49 3.59
C GLN A 965 26.10 11.62 5.03
N PHE A 966 25.33 10.64 5.52
CA PHE A 966 24.80 10.69 6.89
C PHE A 966 25.88 10.50 7.95
N TRP A 967 26.88 9.62 7.75
CA TRP A 967 27.99 9.42 8.70
C TRP A 967 28.73 10.73 9.01
N TYR A 968 29.09 11.48 7.96
CA TYR A 968 29.87 12.72 8.08
C TYR A 968 29.02 13.99 8.29
N ALA A 969 27.70 13.95 8.06
CA ALA A 969 26.81 15.10 8.28
C ALA A 969 26.13 15.11 9.66
N ALA A 970 25.58 13.97 10.11
CA ALA A 970 24.76 13.89 11.34
C ALA A 970 25.07 12.67 12.24
N GLY A 971 25.78 11.68 11.71
CA GLY A 971 26.18 10.44 12.39
C GLY A 971 27.55 10.52 13.07
N PRO A 972 28.18 9.35 13.34
CA PRO A 972 29.38 9.24 14.19
C PRO A 972 30.57 10.10 13.77
N GLY A 973 30.75 10.36 12.48
CA GLY A 973 31.83 11.20 11.94
C GLY A 973 31.49 12.69 11.79
N SER A 974 30.31 13.13 12.23
CA SER A 974 29.95 14.54 12.26
C SER A 974 30.39 15.17 13.58
N PRO A 975 31.12 16.30 13.58
CA PRO A 975 31.49 17.01 14.81
C PRO A 975 30.27 17.55 15.59
N MET A 976 29.10 17.62 14.93
CA MET A 976 27.84 18.10 15.50
C MET A 976 26.87 16.96 15.85
N GLY A 977 27.22 15.70 15.53
CA GLY A 977 26.28 14.57 15.53
C GLY A 977 25.63 14.33 16.89
N ALA A 978 26.40 14.39 17.97
CA ALA A 978 25.87 14.24 19.33
C ALA A 978 24.99 15.45 19.73
N ALA A 979 25.41 16.67 19.38
CA ALA A 979 24.62 17.88 19.67
C ALA A 979 23.25 17.84 18.98
N MET A 980 23.12 17.20 17.81
CA MET A 980 21.84 17.12 17.10
C MET A 980 20.82 16.18 17.76
N GLY A 981 21.27 15.23 18.60
CA GLY A 981 20.38 14.33 19.34
C GLY A 981 20.07 14.77 20.77
N ILE A 982 20.94 15.58 21.40
CA ILE A 982 20.94 15.73 22.87
C ILE A 982 19.67 16.37 23.45
N GLY A 983 19.06 17.31 22.74
CA GLY A 983 17.82 17.96 23.19
C GLY A 983 16.65 16.97 23.35
N TRP A 984 16.52 16.02 22.42
CA TRP A 984 15.49 14.97 22.52
C TRP A 984 15.81 13.95 23.63
N ILE A 985 17.09 13.69 23.90
CA ILE A 985 17.51 12.84 25.03
C ILE A 985 17.21 13.52 26.38
N GLN A 986 17.37 14.84 26.47
CA GLN A 986 16.96 15.63 27.64
C GLN A 986 15.44 15.53 27.88
N GLU A 987 14.63 15.55 26.82
CA GLU A 987 13.19 15.32 26.87
C GLU A 987 12.80 13.87 27.21
N LEU A 988 13.52 12.88 26.66
CA LEU A 988 13.33 11.46 26.98
C LEU A 988 13.59 11.20 28.46
N VAL A 989 14.71 11.69 29.01
CA VAL A 989 15.02 11.58 30.44
C VAL A 989 13.90 12.23 31.27
N SER A 990 13.51 13.47 30.94
CA SER A 990 12.40 14.19 31.58
C SER A 990 11.09 13.39 31.61
N ARG A 991 10.75 12.67 30.53
CA ARG A 991 9.58 11.79 30.43
C ARG A 991 9.74 10.46 31.20
N LEU A 992 10.95 9.91 31.29
CA LEU A 992 11.24 8.65 32.01
C LEU A 992 11.37 8.84 33.53
N THR A 993 11.73 10.04 34.00
CA THR A 993 11.83 10.39 35.43
C THR A 993 10.66 11.21 35.97
N GLU A 994 9.78 11.69 35.09
CA GLU A 994 8.69 12.63 35.40
C GLU A 994 9.17 13.96 36.05
N THR A 995 10.40 14.38 35.73
CA THR A 995 11.01 15.61 36.26
C THR A 995 11.16 16.68 35.17
N ARG A 996 10.64 17.89 35.41
CA ARG A 996 10.75 19.02 34.47
C ARG A 996 12.21 19.39 34.19
N ILE A 997 12.47 19.86 32.96
CA ILE A 997 13.76 20.41 32.55
C ILE A 997 13.90 21.81 33.15
N THR A 998 15.07 22.13 33.72
CA THR A 998 15.37 23.44 34.35
C THR A 998 16.61 24.12 33.76
N LYS A 999 17.13 23.61 32.65
CA LYS A 999 18.36 24.06 31.98
C LYS A 999 18.12 23.96 30.48
N PHE A 1000 18.09 25.11 29.79
CA PHE A 1000 17.66 25.23 28.40
C PHE A 1000 18.85 25.59 27.48
N ASP A 1001 19.93 24.83 27.61
CA ASP A 1001 21.19 25.01 26.88
C ASP A 1001 21.36 24.08 25.67
N THR A 1002 20.30 23.34 25.31
CA THR A 1002 20.23 22.47 24.13
C THR A 1002 19.21 23.02 23.12
N SER A 1003 18.82 22.23 22.12
CA SER A 1003 17.71 22.58 21.21
C SER A 1003 16.31 22.47 21.83
N VAL A 1004 16.19 22.21 23.15
CA VAL A 1004 14.91 22.17 23.90
C VAL A 1004 14.21 23.52 23.89
N ASN A 1005 12.88 23.50 23.75
CA ASN A 1005 12.03 24.68 23.76
C ASN A 1005 11.35 24.85 25.14
N GLU A 1006 11.78 25.85 25.92
CA GLU A 1006 11.29 26.13 27.27
C GLU A 1006 9.75 26.23 27.34
N THR A 1007 9.14 26.98 26.42
CA THR A 1007 7.69 27.21 26.36
C THR A 1007 6.89 25.92 26.14
N ILE A 1008 7.47 24.94 25.46
CA ILE A 1008 6.86 23.62 25.26
C ILE A 1008 7.02 22.77 26.52
N VAL A 1009 8.25 22.58 27.02
CA VAL A 1009 8.52 21.60 28.10
C VAL A 1009 8.04 22.05 29.48
N ASN A 1010 7.81 23.36 29.68
CA ASN A 1010 7.15 23.87 30.88
C ASN A 1010 5.61 23.81 30.83
N ASN A 1011 5.01 23.60 29.65
CA ASN A 1011 3.56 23.52 29.49
C ASN A 1011 3.07 22.06 29.60
N THR A 1012 2.25 21.76 30.61
CA THR A 1012 1.72 20.41 30.86
C THR A 1012 0.78 19.89 29.76
N MET A 1013 0.15 20.77 28.97
CA MET A 1013 -0.69 20.42 27.83
C MET A 1013 0.12 20.05 26.57
N TYR A 1014 1.36 20.54 26.45
CA TYR A 1014 2.26 20.25 25.32
C TYR A 1014 3.31 19.19 25.65
N PHE A 1015 3.67 19.06 26.94
CA PHE A 1015 4.64 18.09 27.43
C PHE A 1015 4.13 17.38 28.70
N PRO A 1016 3.14 16.49 28.58
CA PRO A 1016 2.61 15.70 29.70
C PRO A 1016 3.58 14.60 30.16
N PHE A 1017 3.50 14.24 31.45
CA PHE A 1017 4.14 13.08 32.06
C PHE A 1017 3.16 11.91 32.21
N GLY A 1018 3.65 10.71 32.52
CA GLY A 1018 2.81 9.54 32.78
C GLY A 1018 2.06 8.95 31.58
N GLN A 1019 2.27 9.42 30.35
CA GLN A 1019 1.60 8.83 29.19
C GLN A 1019 2.16 7.42 28.92
N PRO A 1020 1.32 6.37 28.84
CA PRO A 1020 1.82 5.03 28.53
C PRO A 1020 2.21 4.88 27.05
N ILE A 1021 1.85 5.84 26.19
CA ILE A 1021 2.38 5.96 24.82
C ILE A 1021 2.85 7.39 24.58
N TYR A 1022 4.08 7.54 24.10
CA TYR A 1022 4.61 8.76 23.50
C TYR A 1022 4.85 8.53 22.01
N VAL A 1023 4.49 9.50 21.17
CA VAL A 1023 4.79 9.48 19.73
C VAL A 1023 5.34 10.83 19.31
N ASP A 1024 6.53 10.82 18.74
CA ASP A 1024 7.20 11.98 18.16
C ASP A 1024 7.57 11.67 16.70
N ALA A 1025 7.25 12.56 15.76
CA ALA A 1025 7.64 12.48 14.35
C ALA A 1025 8.80 13.44 14.05
N THR A 1026 9.81 12.98 13.29
CA THR A 1026 11.07 13.70 13.04
C THR A 1026 11.68 13.37 11.65
N HIS A 1027 12.90 13.83 11.39
CA HIS A 1027 13.67 13.59 10.16
C HIS A 1027 14.80 12.55 10.38
N ASP A 1028 15.27 11.97 9.27
CA ASP A 1028 16.37 10.99 9.19
C ASP A 1028 17.61 11.35 10.03
N GLY A 1029 18.18 12.55 9.82
CA GLY A 1029 19.39 12.99 10.49
C GLY A 1029 19.22 13.07 12.00
N THR A 1030 18.02 13.47 12.46
CA THR A 1030 17.72 13.57 13.89
C THR A 1030 17.64 12.17 14.54
N ILE A 1031 17.08 11.16 13.85
CA ILE A 1031 17.12 9.76 14.30
C ILE A 1031 18.57 9.25 14.40
N ALA A 1032 19.39 9.49 13.37
CA ALA A 1032 20.80 9.08 13.38
C ALA A 1032 21.59 9.72 14.53
N SER A 1033 21.38 11.02 14.79
CA SER A 1033 21.98 11.76 15.89
C SER A 1033 21.48 11.29 17.27
N ILE A 1034 20.20 10.95 17.41
CA ILE A 1034 19.62 10.40 18.65
C ILE A 1034 20.21 9.02 18.98
N LEU A 1035 20.36 8.15 17.99
CA LEU A 1035 21.00 6.84 18.16
C LEU A 1035 22.48 6.97 18.58
N LEU A 1036 23.18 7.97 18.04
CA LEU A 1036 24.56 8.29 18.40
C LEU A 1036 24.70 8.76 19.86
N VAL A 1037 23.83 9.66 20.33
CA VAL A 1037 23.83 10.11 21.75
C VAL A 1037 23.46 8.97 22.70
N MET A 1038 22.54 8.09 22.31
CA MET A 1038 22.25 6.87 23.07
C MET A 1038 23.39 5.85 23.09
N ASN A 1039 24.54 6.17 22.49
CA ASN A 1039 25.77 5.37 22.52
C ASN A 1039 25.58 3.94 21.97
N PHE A 1040 24.80 3.80 20.90
CA PHE A 1040 24.76 2.58 20.08
C PHE A 1040 26.05 2.44 19.26
N THR A 1041 27.15 2.18 19.98
CA THR A 1041 28.54 2.11 19.47
C THR A 1041 28.71 1.12 18.33
N ASN A 1042 27.85 0.11 18.24
CA ASN A 1042 27.83 -0.89 17.18
C ASN A 1042 27.75 -0.25 15.79
N PHE A 1043 27.05 0.87 15.64
CA PHE A 1043 27.00 1.62 14.37
C PHE A 1043 28.35 2.25 13.98
N ALA A 1044 29.26 2.46 14.94
CA ALA A 1044 30.59 3.07 14.75
C ALA A 1044 31.78 2.09 14.86
N GLU A 1045 31.54 0.81 15.20
CA GLU A 1045 32.58 -0.24 15.37
C GLU A 1045 33.59 -0.34 14.21
N SER A 1046 33.15 -0.05 12.99
CA SER A 1046 33.98 -0.14 11.77
C SER A 1046 34.94 1.05 11.58
N GLY A 1047 34.84 2.08 12.43
CA GLY A 1047 35.55 3.35 12.27
C GLY A 1047 35.07 4.19 11.09
N PRO A 1048 35.78 5.29 10.77
CA PRO A 1048 35.43 6.21 9.68
C PRO A 1048 35.29 5.52 8.32
N LEU A 1049 34.15 5.75 7.66
CA LEU A 1049 33.79 5.11 6.40
C LEU A 1049 34.76 5.48 5.24
N PRO A 1050 35.48 4.52 4.63
CA PRO A 1050 36.44 4.81 3.55
C PRO A 1050 35.80 5.40 2.29
N LEU A 1051 36.39 6.46 1.75
CA LEU A 1051 35.86 7.21 0.59
C LEU A 1051 36.12 6.55 -0.77
N HIS A 1052 36.93 5.50 -0.81
CA HIS A 1052 37.48 4.90 -2.04
C HIS A 1052 37.14 3.42 -2.24
N ARG A 1053 36.39 2.81 -1.31
CA ARG A 1053 35.88 1.43 -1.38
C ARG A 1053 34.72 1.26 -0.39
N ILE A 1054 33.79 0.35 -0.71
CA ILE A 1054 32.89 -0.22 0.29
C ILE A 1054 33.69 -1.27 1.08
N PRO A 1055 33.70 -1.28 2.43
CA PRO A 1055 34.29 -2.36 3.20
C PRO A 1055 33.43 -3.64 3.12
N GLU A 1056 34.03 -4.82 3.26
CA GLU A 1056 33.29 -6.10 3.23
C GLU A 1056 32.31 -6.23 4.41
N ASN A 1057 32.79 -5.90 5.62
CA ASN A 1057 31.97 -5.74 6.81
C ASN A 1057 32.03 -4.27 7.24
N TRP A 1058 30.88 -3.63 7.36
CA TRP A 1058 30.74 -2.25 7.85
C TRP A 1058 29.38 -2.05 8.53
N SER A 1059 29.36 -1.18 9.55
CA SER A 1059 28.26 -1.07 10.52
C SER A 1059 27.21 0.00 10.20
N TYR A 1060 27.61 1.14 9.63
CA TYR A 1060 26.73 2.31 9.50
C TYR A 1060 25.89 2.31 8.20
N LYS A 1061 24.88 1.46 8.10
CA LYS A 1061 24.02 1.38 6.89
C LYS A 1061 22.78 2.25 7.03
N ILE A 1062 22.71 3.37 6.29
CA ILE A 1062 21.58 4.32 6.47
C ILE A 1062 20.22 3.73 6.04
N ASP A 1063 20.20 2.74 5.15
CA ASP A 1063 18.98 2.03 4.72
C ASP A 1063 18.45 1.02 5.76
N GLU A 1064 19.27 0.64 6.75
CA GLU A 1064 18.86 -0.15 7.92
C GLU A 1064 18.52 0.76 9.12
N ILE A 1065 19.16 1.95 9.19
CA ILE A 1065 18.98 2.93 10.27
C ILE A 1065 17.77 3.84 10.04
N ALA A 1066 17.76 4.63 8.96
CA ALA A 1066 16.78 5.70 8.71
C ALA A 1066 16.14 5.69 7.30
N PRO A 1067 15.63 4.55 6.77
CA PRO A 1067 14.80 4.53 5.56
C PRO A 1067 13.53 5.39 5.68
N PHE A 1068 12.77 5.59 4.60
CA PHE A 1068 11.46 6.25 4.67
C PHE A 1068 10.53 5.51 5.64
N ALA A 1069 9.81 6.23 6.50
CA ALA A 1069 9.01 5.69 7.61
C ALA A 1069 9.79 4.82 8.63
N ALA A 1070 11.11 5.02 8.74
CA ALA A 1070 11.91 4.45 9.83
C ALA A 1070 11.28 4.73 11.20
N ASN A 1071 11.33 3.75 12.09
CA ASN A 1071 10.71 3.81 13.40
C ASN A 1071 11.61 3.20 14.47
N LEU A 1072 11.85 3.97 15.52
CA LEU A 1072 12.60 3.62 16.71
C LEU A 1072 11.63 3.56 17.89
N VAL A 1073 11.55 2.41 18.54
CA VAL A 1073 10.61 2.16 19.65
C VAL A 1073 11.34 1.82 20.94
N GLY A 1074 11.25 2.71 21.92
CA GLY A 1074 11.66 2.45 23.31
C GLY A 1074 10.55 1.68 24.03
N GLN A 1075 10.83 0.44 24.43
CA GLN A 1075 9.94 -0.40 25.23
C GLN A 1075 10.35 -0.33 26.70
N VAL A 1076 9.50 0.26 27.55
CA VAL A 1076 9.73 0.34 29.01
C VAL A 1076 8.94 -0.76 29.72
N LEU A 1077 9.65 -1.59 30.48
CA LEU A 1077 9.18 -2.91 30.93
C LEU A 1077 9.17 -3.06 32.45
N SER A 1078 8.14 -3.73 32.96
CA SER A 1078 8.10 -4.32 34.29
C SER A 1078 8.48 -5.79 34.20
N CYS A 1079 9.67 -6.16 34.67
CA CYS A 1079 10.16 -7.54 34.67
C CYS A 1079 10.53 -7.96 36.11
N PRO A 1080 9.55 -8.28 36.98
CA PRO A 1080 9.80 -8.52 38.40
C PRO A 1080 10.73 -9.71 38.67
N ALA A 1081 10.81 -10.67 37.75
CA ALA A 1081 11.70 -11.83 37.85
C ALA A 1081 13.18 -11.50 37.57
N ARG A 1082 13.47 -10.46 36.77
CA ARG A 1082 14.84 -10.03 36.42
C ARG A 1082 15.38 -8.92 37.32
N SER A 1083 14.54 -8.27 38.13
CA SER A 1083 14.98 -7.15 38.97
C SER A 1083 15.71 -7.63 40.23
N HIS A 1084 16.93 -7.12 40.45
CA HIS A 1084 17.69 -7.35 41.70
C HIS A 1084 17.04 -6.71 42.95
N LYS A 1085 16.06 -5.82 42.77
CA LYS A 1085 15.25 -5.21 43.85
C LYS A 1085 13.88 -5.89 43.85
N LYS A 1086 13.29 -6.18 45.01
CA LYS A 1086 11.88 -6.62 45.07
C LYS A 1086 10.98 -5.48 44.58
N THR A 1087 10.38 -5.63 43.41
CA THR A 1087 9.47 -4.66 42.80
C THR A 1087 8.04 -5.20 42.70
N SER A 1088 7.06 -4.30 42.77
CA SER A 1088 5.67 -4.62 42.48
C SER A 1088 5.46 -4.77 40.96
N PRO A 1089 4.63 -5.72 40.49
CA PRO A 1089 4.20 -5.78 39.10
C PRO A 1089 3.64 -4.44 38.60
N GLY A 1090 3.88 -4.13 37.33
CA GLY A 1090 3.47 -2.87 36.71
C GLY A 1090 4.43 -1.69 36.96
N LYS A 1091 5.34 -1.75 37.94
CA LYS A 1091 6.37 -0.70 38.07
C LYS A 1091 7.42 -0.84 36.95
N PRO A 1092 7.81 0.24 36.25
CA PRO A 1092 8.97 0.24 35.36
C PRO A 1092 10.25 -0.27 36.04
N THR A 1093 11.03 -1.07 35.32
CA THR A 1093 12.28 -1.68 35.82
C THR A 1093 13.38 -1.75 34.77
N HIS A 1094 13.02 -1.94 33.49
CA HIS A 1094 13.95 -2.11 32.39
C HIS A 1094 13.50 -1.29 31.18
N ILE A 1095 14.41 -1.05 30.25
CA ILE A 1095 14.15 -0.46 28.94
C ILE A 1095 14.95 -1.22 27.87
N ARG A 1096 14.40 -1.31 26.66
CA ARG A 1096 15.13 -1.70 25.45
C ARG A 1096 14.65 -0.92 24.24
N TRP A 1097 15.41 -0.96 23.15
CA TRP A 1097 15.10 -0.25 21.92
C TRP A 1097 14.95 -1.20 20.75
N VAL A 1098 13.98 -0.91 19.88
CA VAL A 1098 13.69 -1.65 18.65
C VAL A 1098 13.70 -0.67 17.48
N LEU A 1099 14.64 -0.81 16.56
CA LEU A 1099 14.79 0.01 15.37
C LEU A 1099 14.36 -0.80 14.14
N ASN A 1100 13.30 -0.36 13.45
CA ASN A 1100 12.79 -0.99 12.24
C ASN A 1100 12.54 -2.52 12.45
N ASP A 1101 11.86 -2.88 13.54
CA ASP A 1101 11.65 -4.27 14.04
C ASP A 1101 12.87 -5.03 14.59
N GLY A 1102 14.10 -4.56 14.38
CA GLY A 1102 15.30 -5.19 14.96
C GLY A 1102 15.61 -4.66 16.36
N VAL A 1103 15.91 -5.55 17.30
CA VAL A 1103 16.31 -5.17 18.67
C VAL A 1103 17.74 -4.62 18.67
N LEU A 1104 17.96 -3.46 19.30
CA LEU A 1104 19.29 -2.88 19.48
C LEU A 1104 19.93 -3.36 20.80
N PRO A 1105 21.23 -3.71 20.83
CA PRO A 1105 21.95 -3.97 22.07
C PRO A 1105 22.22 -2.67 22.84
N LEU A 1106 22.39 -2.79 24.16
CA LEU A 1106 22.65 -1.67 25.07
C LEU A 1106 23.98 -1.81 25.85
N ASP A 1107 24.82 -2.79 25.51
CA ASP A 1107 26.13 -3.01 26.15
C ASP A 1107 27.16 -1.91 25.86
N GLY A 1108 26.94 -1.09 24.82
CA GLY A 1108 27.65 0.17 24.62
C GLY A 1108 27.27 1.28 25.62
N VAL A 1109 26.13 1.17 26.33
CA VAL A 1109 25.64 2.22 27.25
C VAL A 1109 26.25 2.05 28.63
N ASN A 1110 26.78 3.12 29.23
CA ASN A 1110 27.45 3.05 30.53
C ASN A 1110 26.50 2.49 31.62
N GLY A 1111 26.95 1.52 32.41
CA GLY A 1111 26.14 0.85 33.43
C GLY A 1111 25.12 -0.17 32.89
N CYS A 1112 24.93 -0.28 31.58
CA CYS A 1112 24.26 -1.39 30.93
C CYS A 1112 25.26 -2.51 30.61
N GLY A 1113 24.78 -3.75 30.49
CA GLY A 1113 25.59 -4.90 30.11
C GLY A 1113 24.96 -5.67 28.96
N TYR A 1114 25.64 -6.69 28.45
CA TYR A 1114 25.09 -7.55 27.41
C TYR A 1114 23.88 -8.34 27.93
N ASP A 1115 22.74 -8.19 27.24
CA ASP A 1115 21.51 -8.92 27.47
C ASP A 1115 20.96 -9.41 26.12
N ALA A 1116 20.57 -10.69 26.06
CA ALA A 1116 20.15 -11.35 24.81
C ALA A 1116 18.76 -10.92 24.31
N ASP A 1117 17.96 -10.25 25.15
CA ASP A 1117 16.69 -9.62 24.77
C ASP A 1117 16.86 -8.11 24.48
N GLY A 1118 18.08 -7.57 24.55
CA GLY A 1118 18.44 -6.16 24.34
C GLY A 1118 18.13 -5.23 25.51
N MET A 1119 17.92 -5.75 26.73
CA MET A 1119 17.44 -4.99 27.88
C MET A 1119 18.55 -4.39 28.76
N CYS A 1120 18.29 -3.18 29.28
CA CYS A 1120 19.03 -2.59 30.38
C CYS A 1120 18.10 -2.20 31.54
N SER A 1121 18.63 -2.12 32.76
CA SER A 1121 17.94 -1.52 33.91
C SER A 1121 17.58 -0.06 33.62
N LEU A 1122 16.33 0.33 33.90
CA LEU A 1122 15.85 1.70 33.65
C LEU A 1122 16.64 2.74 34.47
N ASP A 1123 16.95 2.43 35.73
CA ASP A 1123 17.79 3.28 36.60
C ASP A 1123 19.14 3.58 35.91
N ALA A 1124 19.80 2.55 35.36
CA ALA A 1124 21.14 2.65 34.77
C ALA A 1124 21.12 3.39 33.42
N PHE A 1125 20.16 3.07 32.54
CA PHE A 1125 19.98 3.78 31.27
C PHE A 1125 19.70 5.28 31.49
N VAL A 1126 18.83 5.61 32.45
CA VAL A 1126 18.53 7.01 32.80
C VAL A 1126 19.75 7.75 33.32
N ASP A 1127 20.57 7.14 34.18
CA ASP A 1127 21.79 7.78 34.70
C ASP A 1127 22.88 7.91 33.62
N ALA A 1128 22.99 6.97 32.69
CA ALA A 1128 23.86 7.09 31.51
C ALA A 1128 23.43 8.23 30.57
N MET A 1129 22.11 8.41 30.36
CA MET A 1129 21.60 9.51 29.54
C MET A 1129 21.80 10.87 30.23
N LYS A 1130 21.72 10.96 31.57
CA LYS A 1130 22.13 12.17 32.31
C LYS A 1130 23.61 12.48 32.10
N GLN A 1131 24.49 11.48 32.21
CA GLN A 1131 25.91 11.66 31.92
C GLN A 1131 26.12 12.21 30.50
N LYS A 1132 25.38 11.72 29.49
CA LYS A 1132 25.46 12.26 28.13
C LYS A 1132 24.97 13.71 28.01
N ILE A 1133 23.97 14.12 28.79
CA ILE A 1133 23.48 15.51 28.85
C ILE A 1133 24.54 16.46 29.48
N ASP A 1134 25.37 15.96 30.41
CA ASP A 1134 26.48 16.72 30.98
C ASP A 1134 27.79 16.66 30.14
N GLU A 1135 27.96 15.64 29.28
CA GLU A 1135 29.11 15.50 28.38
C GLU A 1135 28.99 16.34 27.09
N VAL A 1136 27.81 16.37 26.46
CA VAL A 1136 27.62 16.93 25.11
C VAL A 1136 27.38 18.44 25.14
N ASP A 1137 28.44 19.22 24.89
CA ASP A 1137 28.37 20.70 24.85
C ASP A 1137 27.71 21.21 23.55
N TYR A 1138 26.37 21.31 23.59
CA TYR A 1138 25.55 21.85 22.50
C TYR A 1138 25.90 23.31 22.16
N GLN A 1139 26.28 24.13 23.15
CA GLN A 1139 26.56 25.55 22.95
C GLN A 1139 27.88 25.75 22.20
N CYS A 1140 28.93 25.05 22.62
CA CYS A 1140 30.18 24.95 21.88
C CYS A 1140 29.90 24.48 20.44
N ALA A 1141 29.22 23.33 20.29
CA ALA A 1141 28.90 22.75 18.98
C ALA A 1141 28.20 23.75 18.04
N CYS A 1142 27.07 24.32 18.46
CA CYS A 1142 26.18 25.03 17.55
C CYS A 1142 26.51 26.51 17.30
N PHE A 1143 27.25 27.16 18.20
CA PHE A 1143 27.43 28.62 18.17
C PHE A 1143 28.88 29.13 18.20
N GLU A 1144 29.89 28.34 18.59
CA GLU A 1144 31.28 28.84 18.62
C GLU A 1144 31.94 28.95 17.22
N GLU A 1145 33.00 29.75 17.13
CA GLU A 1145 33.81 29.93 15.92
C GLU A 1145 35.00 28.97 15.85
N TYR A 1146 34.94 28.01 14.92
CA TYR A 1146 36.03 27.07 14.67
C TYR A 1146 37.13 27.65 13.77
N LYS A 1147 38.36 27.61 14.28
CA LYS A 1147 39.55 28.22 13.65
C LYS A 1147 40.53 27.19 13.05
N SER A 1148 40.22 25.90 13.15
CA SER A 1148 41.03 24.78 12.67
C SER A 1148 40.22 23.84 11.78
N SER A 1149 40.92 23.07 10.94
CA SER A 1149 40.31 21.94 10.23
C SER A 1149 39.83 20.88 11.23
N VAL A 1150 38.52 20.67 11.29
CA VAL A 1150 37.92 19.55 12.06
C VAL A 1150 38.51 18.22 11.55
N PRO A 1151 39.00 17.34 12.44
CA PRO A 1151 39.55 16.03 12.07
C PRO A 1151 38.55 15.14 11.31
N ASP A 1152 39.07 14.19 10.53
CA ASP A 1152 38.27 13.22 9.77
C ASP A 1152 38.15 11.84 10.48
N ASP A 1153 38.73 11.71 11.69
CA ASP A 1153 38.77 10.49 12.53
C ASP A 1153 37.78 10.51 13.71
N ILE A 1154 36.79 11.41 13.69
CA ILE A 1154 35.69 11.47 14.66
C ILE A 1154 34.81 10.20 14.53
N VAL A 1155 34.43 9.62 15.67
CA VAL A 1155 33.59 8.40 15.76
C VAL A 1155 32.53 8.47 16.87
N ASP A 1156 32.47 9.55 17.64
CA ASP A 1156 31.58 9.74 18.79
C ASP A 1156 30.59 10.91 18.61
N GLY A 1157 30.56 11.52 17.43
CA GLY A 1157 29.68 12.66 17.12
C GLY A 1157 30.09 13.99 17.72
N GLN A 1158 31.32 14.13 18.23
CA GLN A 1158 31.75 15.30 19.00
C GLN A 1158 33.09 15.87 18.49
N LEU A 1159 33.41 17.09 18.94
CA LEU A 1159 34.74 17.66 18.77
C LEU A 1159 35.65 17.32 19.96
N PRO A 1160 36.94 17.01 19.73
CA PRO A 1160 37.92 16.89 20.80
C PRO A 1160 37.97 18.19 21.63
N SER A 1161 37.52 18.13 22.88
CA SER A 1161 37.33 19.33 23.71
C SER A 1161 38.62 20.13 23.88
N PHE A 1162 38.51 21.47 23.96
CA PHE A 1162 39.66 22.35 24.24
C PHE A 1162 40.41 21.99 25.54
N LYS A 1163 39.72 21.39 26.52
CA LYS A 1163 40.32 20.86 27.75
C LYS A 1163 41.35 19.76 27.45
N THR A 1164 41.07 18.87 26.50
CA THR A 1164 41.97 17.78 26.09
C THR A 1164 43.25 18.31 25.46
N ILE A 1165 43.15 19.35 24.62
CA ILE A 1165 44.29 19.96 23.93
C ILE A 1165 45.30 20.55 24.94
N LEU A 1166 44.83 21.21 25.99
CA LEU A 1166 45.68 21.81 27.03
C LEU A 1166 46.45 20.79 27.87
N PHE A 1167 45.93 19.57 28.07
CA PHE A 1167 46.67 18.50 28.74
C PHE A 1167 47.68 17.79 27.82
N GLY A 1168 47.41 17.71 26.51
CA GLY A 1168 48.33 17.11 25.53
C GLY A 1168 49.69 17.80 25.44
N PHE A 1169 49.76 19.11 25.70
CA PHE A 1169 50.99 19.90 25.65
C PHE A 1169 51.89 19.80 26.90
N ARG A 1170 51.61 18.91 27.86
CA ARG A 1170 52.49 18.64 29.02
C ARG A 1170 53.27 17.33 28.98
N ASN A 1171 53.04 16.47 27.99
CA ASN A 1171 53.74 15.18 27.80
C ASN A 1171 54.29 15.03 26.37
N ARG A 1172 55.17 15.96 25.96
CA ARG A 1172 56.11 15.84 24.83
C ARG A 1172 57.41 16.54 25.16
#